data_AF-A0A8T0SN53-F1
#
_entry.id   AF-A0A8T0SN53-F1
#
_cell.length_a   1.000
_cell.length_b   1.000
_cell.length_c   1.000
_cell.angle_alpha   90.00
_cell.angle_beta   90.00
_cell.angle_gamma   90.00
#
_symmetry.space_group_name_H-M   'P 1'
#
loop_
_entity.id
_entity.type
_entity.pdbx_description
1 polymer ?
#
loop_
_entity_poly.entity_id
_entity_poly.type
_entity_poly.pdbx_seq_one_letter_code
_entity_poly.pdbx_strand_id
1 'polypeptide(L)'
;MKRDGDIASMFRKHAAKKRASVSSPVVEEQNQEQEHQEERVIEEVVGPTPTPPPSVEPVEDVLPSPPPPSPPAPSPPPPPLPPSGVDVDHLPHDPGERLPIASYHPNDQDAIRRAYILRGAFQPYAHEFPKRRIGNRDRSFTCIWFAKYNWVEYSIKMDSVFCFVCYLFREKKYKGKGSDKFIVDGWRNWNVGDKSLLKHCRSEAHKEAHEKYIGYLTPAAAIDDKIEKWSDEEKKLYKIRLTYSLRCIKFLLHQGLAFRGHDESQESSNRGNFIELLKFLAANSEEVNKFVLNNAPGNCSLTSPDIQHQIISCFAIETRKKIIEEIGEDRFAILADESSDVSHKEQLALCLRFVDKLGRPREHFVGVVHVDDTTSLSLKKAIESVLVSHGLSLTSIRGQGYDGASNMKGDIKGLKTLIMQESPSAYYVHCFAHQLQLVLVAVAKENTDCVWFLEQVSLLLNIVGVSCKRHGMLRSARLESIMKALECGELKTGSGLNQEMGLARPGETRWGSHYRTVCNIISMYPIIRDVLITLGEDTTHKADWIKIHFMVGAFESFDFVFSLHLMFVILGYTNELSECLQRREQDIIHAIQLVGVAKNRMQHLRSEGWNQFLQKVTLFCNKHGVEVPTMEGNYVPFGRSRRFVRNQTNDDHFRREIYIGVIDKISQELDSRFDEVNMELLSCMSALNPSNSFASFDAQKVRRLAEFYPKDIFGSDLVRLELQLDTYIDVMRHDDRFSGLENLVDLSVKLVETNRHNVYDLVYLLLKMVLLLPVATASVERAFSGMDFVKTKRRNKMSDTLLDDCLVTFMERDILKDVDEDDVIKTFMAIRNRRPQRK
;
A
#
# COMPACT_ATOMS: atom_id res chain seq x y z
N MET A 1 -10.18 38.63 -50.41
CA MET A 1 -11.40 39.32 -50.89
C MET A 1 -12.49 39.15 -49.81
N LYS A 2 -13.47 40.06 -49.73
CA LYS A 2 -14.50 40.06 -48.67
C LYS A 2 -15.56 38.95 -48.87
N ARG A 3 -16.12 38.44 -47.76
CA ARG A 3 -17.58 38.30 -47.57
C ARG A 3 -17.93 38.02 -46.11
N ASP A 4 -18.82 38.84 -45.59
CA ASP A 4 -19.38 38.78 -44.24
C ASP A 4 -20.52 37.73 -44.16
N GLY A 5 -20.79 37.16 -42.97
CA GLY A 5 -21.73 36.03 -42.83
C GLY A 5 -22.15 35.71 -41.39
N ASP A 6 -23.14 36.47 -40.89
CA ASP A 6 -23.74 36.42 -39.55
C ASP A 6 -23.81 35.05 -38.81
N ILE A 7 -23.20 35.02 -37.62
CA ILE A 7 -23.16 33.87 -36.68
C ILE A 7 -24.51 33.67 -35.94
N ALA A 8 -25.39 34.68 -35.88
CA ALA A 8 -26.65 34.65 -35.12
C ALA A 8 -27.75 33.73 -35.72
N SER A 9 -27.43 32.98 -36.77
CA SER A 9 -28.35 32.04 -37.44
C SER A 9 -28.29 30.60 -36.91
N MET A 10 -27.12 30.09 -36.48
CA MET A 10 -26.99 28.67 -36.10
C MET A 10 -27.68 28.31 -34.78
N PHE A 11 -27.51 29.13 -33.73
CA PHE A 11 -27.98 28.80 -32.38
C PHE A 11 -29.52 28.71 -32.25
N ARG A 12 -30.29 29.32 -33.16
CA ARG A 12 -31.75 29.28 -33.13
C ARG A 12 -32.37 27.93 -33.50
N LYS A 13 -31.61 26.97 -34.06
CA LYS A 13 -32.15 25.63 -34.41
C LYS A 13 -32.04 24.57 -33.32
N HIS A 14 -31.21 24.75 -32.28
CA HIS A 14 -31.07 23.73 -31.22
C HIS A 14 -32.12 23.85 -30.11
N ALA A 15 -32.60 25.07 -29.81
CA ALA A 15 -33.61 25.31 -28.77
C ALA A 15 -35.00 24.71 -29.09
N ALA A 16 -35.32 24.49 -30.37
CA ALA A 16 -36.65 24.04 -30.80
C ALA A 16 -36.91 22.53 -30.57
N LYS A 17 -35.87 21.69 -30.50
CA LYS A 17 -36.04 20.21 -30.49
C LYS A 17 -36.09 19.57 -29.10
N LYS A 18 -36.08 20.38 -28.02
CA LYS A 18 -36.13 19.90 -26.62
C LYS A 18 -37.43 20.28 -25.87
N ARG A 19 -38.48 20.70 -26.59
CA ARG A 19 -39.82 21.05 -26.08
C ARG A 19 -40.94 20.11 -26.56
N ALA A 20 -40.60 18.95 -27.11
CA ALA A 20 -41.55 18.03 -27.77
C ALA A 20 -41.41 16.58 -27.25
N SER A 21 -41.41 16.41 -25.93
CA SER A 21 -41.45 15.11 -25.25
C SER A 21 -41.89 15.28 -23.79
N VAL A 22 -42.72 14.37 -23.30
CA VAL A 22 -43.36 14.35 -21.96
C VAL A 22 -44.44 15.40 -21.77
N SER A 23 -45.70 14.94 -21.74
CA SER A 23 -46.88 15.72 -21.37
C SER A 23 -47.85 14.89 -20.53
N SER A 24 -47.73 15.02 -19.20
CA SER A 24 -48.85 14.83 -18.24
C SER A 24 -49.40 13.39 -18.07
N PRO A 25 -50.34 13.15 -17.12
CA PRO A 25 -50.09 13.33 -15.67
C PRO A 25 -50.67 12.18 -14.79
N VAL A 26 -50.10 11.94 -13.60
CA VAL A 26 -50.81 11.26 -12.50
C VAL A 26 -50.47 11.91 -11.14
N VAL A 27 -51.55 12.33 -10.47
CA VAL A 27 -51.85 12.48 -9.03
C VAL A 27 -50.72 12.42 -7.98
N GLU A 28 -50.82 13.33 -7.00
CA GLU A 28 -50.06 13.35 -5.74
C GLU A 28 -50.60 12.32 -4.74
N GLU A 29 -49.71 11.66 -3.99
CA GLU A 29 -50.07 11.21 -2.64
C GLU A 29 -48.85 11.35 -1.71
N GLN A 30 -49.09 11.76 -0.47
CA GLN A 30 -48.03 11.97 0.53
C GLN A 30 -47.85 10.71 1.35
N ASN A 31 -46.61 10.38 1.73
CA ASN A 31 -46.41 9.78 3.04
C ASN A 31 -45.07 10.18 3.65
N GLN A 32 -45.09 10.32 4.97
CA GLN A 32 -43.90 10.35 5.82
C GLN A 32 -43.65 8.92 6.27
N GLU A 33 -42.39 8.51 6.42
CA GLU A 33 -42.09 7.34 7.25
C GLU A 33 -40.77 7.54 7.98
N GLN A 34 -40.77 7.15 9.26
CA GLN A 34 -39.63 7.16 10.15
C GLN A 34 -39.17 5.71 10.29
N GLU A 35 -37.87 5.43 10.15
CA GLU A 35 -37.32 4.15 10.60
C GLU A 35 -36.42 4.36 11.81
N HIS A 36 -36.98 4.04 12.99
CA HIS A 36 -36.17 3.44 14.05
C HIS A 36 -35.76 2.03 13.60
N GLN A 37 -34.55 1.61 13.94
CA GLN A 37 -34.25 0.19 14.09
C GLN A 37 -33.62 -0.02 15.47
N GLU A 38 -34.39 -0.68 16.34
CA GLU A 38 -33.90 -1.24 17.61
C GLU A 38 -33.35 -2.65 17.37
N GLU A 39 -32.48 -3.12 18.27
CA GLU A 39 -31.92 -4.46 18.23
C GLU A 39 -33.00 -5.54 18.45
N ARG A 40 -32.88 -6.69 17.77
CA ARG A 40 -33.36 -7.96 18.33
C ARG A 40 -32.59 -9.17 17.83
N VAL A 41 -32.05 -9.93 18.79
CA VAL A 41 -31.45 -11.25 18.60
C VAL A 41 -32.54 -12.31 18.61
N ILE A 42 -32.49 -13.26 17.68
CA ILE A 42 -33.13 -14.58 17.79
C ILE A 42 -32.12 -15.62 17.28
N GLU A 43 -31.93 -16.69 18.07
CA GLU A 43 -31.11 -17.86 17.73
C GLU A 43 -31.95 -18.89 16.95
N GLU A 44 -31.32 -19.74 16.14
CA GLU A 44 -31.96 -20.95 15.62
C GLU A 44 -31.09 -22.19 15.86
N VAL A 45 -31.72 -23.30 16.27
CA VAL A 45 -31.06 -24.45 16.90
C VAL A 45 -31.34 -25.74 16.12
N VAL A 46 -30.32 -26.59 15.98
CA VAL A 46 -30.38 -27.85 15.22
C VAL A 46 -31.08 -28.97 16.01
N GLY A 47 -32.02 -29.67 15.36
CA GLY A 47 -32.70 -30.88 15.89
C GLY A 47 -33.21 -31.81 14.77
N PRO A 48 -33.42 -33.14 15.00
CA PRO A 48 -33.18 -34.14 13.94
C PRO A 48 -34.40 -34.95 13.42
N THR A 49 -34.08 -35.85 12.48
CA THR A 49 -34.86 -36.78 11.63
C THR A 49 -35.81 -37.76 12.34
N PRO A 50 -36.82 -38.34 11.63
CA PRO A 50 -36.65 -39.71 11.10
C PRO A 50 -37.40 -40.08 9.77
N THR A 51 -37.06 -41.24 9.18
CA THR A 51 -37.70 -41.94 8.03
C THR A 51 -38.41 -43.23 8.47
N PRO A 52 -39.42 -43.80 7.75
CA PRO A 52 -39.19 -45.01 6.91
C PRO A 52 -40.19 -45.14 5.68
N PRO A 53 -40.58 -46.32 5.10
CA PRO A 53 -39.98 -46.81 3.83
C PRO A 53 -41.04 -47.27 2.74
N PRO A 54 -40.94 -48.37 1.90
CA PRO A 54 -41.28 -48.29 0.46
C PRO A 54 -42.34 -49.32 -0.08
N SER A 55 -42.55 -49.37 -1.41
CA SER A 55 -43.41 -50.35 -2.13
C SER A 55 -42.87 -50.77 -3.52
N VAL A 56 -43.46 -51.81 -4.16
CA VAL A 56 -42.87 -52.64 -5.25
C VAL A 56 -43.85 -52.87 -6.46
N GLU A 57 -43.32 -53.43 -7.56
CA GLU A 57 -43.87 -53.70 -8.93
C GLU A 57 -45.15 -54.59 -9.02
N PRO A 58 -45.84 -54.70 -10.20
CA PRO A 58 -45.44 -55.54 -11.39
C PRO A 58 -45.57 -54.78 -12.76
N VAL A 59 -45.15 -55.21 -13.98
CA VAL A 59 -45.05 -56.52 -14.71
C VAL A 59 -46.45 -56.98 -15.24
N GLU A 60 -46.74 -57.46 -16.47
CA GLU A 60 -46.06 -58.02 -17.69
C GLU A 60 -46.88 -57.57 -18.98
N ASP A 61 -46.69 -57.88 -20.28
CA ASP A 61 -45.76 -58.68 -21.12
C ASP A 61 -45.63 -58.09 -22.59
N VAL A 62 -45.74 -58.90 -23.68
CA VAL A 62 -45.24 -58.68 -25.07
C VAL A 62 -46.14 -59.41 -26.11
N LEU A 63 -46.00 -59.13 -27.44
CA LEU A 63 -46.21 -60.05 -28.60
C LEU A 63 -45.59 -59.40 -29.90
N PRO A 64 -45.33 -60.09 -31.05
CA PRO A 64 -43.94 -60.15 -31.56
C PRO A 64 -43.66 -59.82 -33.05
N SER A 65 -42.35 -59.87 -33.37
CA SER A 65 -41.60 -59.73 -34.65
C SER A 65 -41.75 -60.93 -35.65
N PRO A 66 -41.11 -61.07 -36.87
CA PRO A 66 -39.75 -60.60 -37.25
C PRO A 66 -39.57 -60.21 -38.78
N PRO A 67 -38.44 -60.40 -39.54
CA PRO A 67 -37.92 -59.38 -40.49
C PRO A 67 -37.73 -59.91 -41.95
N PRO A 68 -36.90 -59.27 -42.83
CA PRO A 68 -35.46 -59.62 -42.93
C PRO A 68 -34.56 -58.37 -43.27
N PRO A 69 -33.37 -58.41 -43.95
CA PRO A 69 -32.15 -57.81 -43.38
C PRO A 69 -31.55 -56.60 -44.14
N SER A 70 -30.46 -56.05 -43.59
CA SER A 70 -29.96 -54.69 -43.81
C SER A 70 -28.82 -54.50 -44.84
N PRO A 71 -28.68 -53.28 -45.43
CA PRO A 71 -27.43 -52.78 -46.00
C PRO A 71 -26.38 -52.45 -44.91
N PRO A 72 -25.09 -52.27 -45.27
CA PRO A 72 -24.00 -52.12 -44.30
C PRO A 72 -23.93 -50.73 -43.63
N ALA A 73 -23.56 -50.72 -42.35
CA ALA A 73 -23.29 -49.51 -41.58
C ALA A 73 -21.90 -48.90 -41.89
N PRO A 74 -21.73 -47.57 -41.79
CA PRO A 74 -20.44 -46.91 -41.98
C PRO A 74 -19.44 -47.18 -40.83
N SER A 75 -18.16 -46.94 -41.11
CA SER A 75 -17.07 -47.13 -40.14
C SER A 75 -17.16 -46.18 -38.93
N PRO A 76 -16.71 -46.61 -37.74
CA PRO A 76 -16.83 -45.81 -36.51
C PRO A 76 -15.93 -44.56 -36.53
N PRO A 77 -16.33 -43.49 -35.82
CA PRO A 77 -15.51 -42.29 -35.67
C PRO A 77 -14.24 -42.56 -34.83
N PRO A 78 -13.19 -41.71 -34.95
CA PRO A 78 -12.02 -41.78 -34.08
C PRO A 78 -12.40 -41.52 -32.60
N PRO A 79 -11.63 -42.05 -31.63
CA PRO A 79 -11.91 -41.87 -30.21
C PRO A 79 -11.83 -40.39 -29.79
N PRO A 80 -12.60 -39.96 -28.78
CA PRO A 80 -12.60 -38.58 -28.30
C PRO A 80 -11.24 -38.20 -27.70
N LEU A 81 -10.90 -36.92 -27.81
CA LEU A 81 -9.75 -36.34 -27.10
C LEU A 81 -10.01 -36.34 -25.58
N PRO A 82 -8.99 -36.52 -24.74
CA PRO A 82 -9.12 -36.36 -23.29
C PRO A 82 -9.49 -34.91 -22.93
N PRO A 83 -10.22 -34.69 -21.82
CA PRO A 83 -10.54 -33.35 -21.33
C PRO A 83 -9.28 -32.57 -20.93
N SER A 84 -9.36 -31.25 -21.01
CA SER A 84 -8.29 -30.33 -20.58
C SER A 84 -8.07 -30.38 -19.07
N GLY A 85 -6.80 -30.30 -18.64
CA GLY A 85 -6.44 -30.43 -17.22
C GLY A 85 -5.73 -31.75 -16.93
N VAL A 86 -4.79 -32.14 -17.78
CA VAL A 86 -3.91 -33.29 -17.52
C VAL A 86 -3.03 -33.00 -16.31
N ASP A 87 -3.14 -33.83 -15.27
CA ASP A 87 -2.21 -33.80 -14.15
C ASP A 87 -0.79 -34.12 -14.64
N VAL A 88 0.08 -33.13 -14.47
CA VAL A 88 1.46 -33.14 -14.97
C VAL A 88 2.36 -34.04 -14.12
N ASP A 89 2.03 -34.24 -12.85
CA ASP A 89 2.82 -35.04 -11.92
C ASP A 89 2.56 -36.54 -12.07
N HIS A 90 1.40 -36.93 -12.59
CA HIS A 90 1.04 -38.34 -12.83
C HIS A 90 1.38 -38.87 -14.25
N LEU A 91 2.21 -38.15 -15.03
CA LEU A 91 2.67 -38.61 -16.36
C LEU A 91 3.58 -39.86 -16.30
N PRO A 92 3.39 -40.89 -17.16
CA PRO A 92 4.17 -42.12 -17.12
C PRO A 92 5.60 -41.93 -17.69
N HIS A 93 6.63 -42.38 -16.98
CA HIS A 93 8.02 -42.13 -17.40
C HIS A 93 8.57 -43.17 -18.39
N ASP A 94 8.12 -44.44 -18.39
CA ASP A 94 8.55 -45.41 -19.41
C ASP A 94 8.01 -45.01 -20.80
N PRO A 95 8.86 -44.88 -21.84
CA PRO A 95 8.45 -44.39 -23.16
C PRO A 95 7.46 -45.31 -23.88
N GLY A 96 7.34 -46.58 -23.46
CA GLY A 96 6.34 -47.52 -23.95
C GLY A 96 4.96 -47.40 -23.27
N GLU A 97 4.80 -46.50 -22.31
CA GLU A 97 3.52 -46.16 -21.66
C GLU A 97 3.05 -44.74 -21.99
N ARG A 98 3.90 -43.90 -22.60
CA ARG A 98 3.57 -42.52 -22.96
C ARG A 98 2.60 -42.46 -24.14
N LEU A 99 1.56 -41.64 -23.99
CA LEU A 99 0.75 -41.22 -25.14
C LEU A 99 1.56 -40.30 -26.06
N PRO A 100 1.34 -40.32 -27.39
CA PRO A 100 1.99 -39.38 -28.30
C PRO A 100 1.63 -37.93 -27.95
N ILE A 101 2.58 -36.99 -27.95
CA ILE A 101 2.31 -35.60 -27.56
C ILE A 101 1.12 -34.98 -28.31
N ALA A 102 0.91 -35.39 -29.57
CA ALA A 102 -0.19 -34.92 -30.42
C ALA A 102 -1.60 -35.48 -30.08
N SER A 103 -1.77 -36.33 -29.06
CA SER A 103 -3.09 -36.75 -28.55
C SER A 103 -3.55 -35.97 -27.30
N TYR A 104 -2.67 -35.18 -26.69
CA TYR A 104 -3.07 -34.25 -25.62
C TYR A 104 -3.63 -32.95 -26.21
N HIS A 105 -4.51 -32.29 -25.45
CA HIS A 105 -5.14 -31.04 -25.83
C HIS A 105 -4.08 -29.95 -26.18
N PRO A 106 -4.26 -29.13 -27.24
CA PRO A 106 -3.18 -28.27 -27.75
C PRO A 106 -2.55 -27.31 -26.74
N ASN A 107 -3.33 -26.79 -25.78
CA ASN A 107 -2.84 -25.88 -24.73
C ASN A 107 -1.92 -26.61 -23.72
N ASP A 108 -2.15 -27.90 -23.53
CA ASP A 108 -1.55 -28.73 -22.47
C ASP A 108 -0.22 -29.36 -22.96
N GLN A 109 -0.04 -29.53 -24.28
CA GLN A 109 1.13 -30.18 -24.89
C GLN A 109 2.47 -29.59 -24.46
N ASP A 110 2.53 -28.28 -24.26
CA ASP A 110 3.77 -27.58 -23.90
C ASP A 110 4.13 -27.72 -22.41
N ALA A 111 3.12 -27.76 -21.53
CA ALA A 111 3.33 -28.12 -20.12
C ALA A 111 3.84 -29.58 -20.02
N ILE A 112 3.25 -30.49 -20.80
CA ILE A 112 3.66 -31.90 -20.88
C ILE A 112 5.07 -32.06 -21.45
N ARG A 113 5.45 -31.28 -22.49
CA ARG A 113 6.85 -31.23 -22.98
C ARG A 113 7.81 -30.80 -21.89
N ARG A 114 7.50 -29.74 -21.12
CA ARG A 114 8.33 -29.26 -19.99
C ARG A 114 8.50 -30.33 -18.92
N ALA A 115 7.42 -31.03 -18.56
CA ALA A 115 7.44 -32.07 -17.54
C ALA A 115 8.34 -33.26 -17.91
N TYR A 116 8.21 -33.77 -19.14
CA TYR A 116 9.13 -34.82 -19.63
C TYR A 116 10.57 -34.31 -19.70
N ILE A 117 10.80 -33.06 -20.15
CA ILE A 117 12.14 -32.45 -20.19
C ILE A 117 12.78 -32.37 -18.79
N LEU A 118 12.02 -31.95 -17.77
CA LEU A 118 12.49 -31.88 -16.37
C LEU A 118 12.79 -33.26 -15.78
N ARG A 119 12.01 -34.29 -16.15
CA ARG A 119 12.25 -35.69 -15.74
C ARG A 119 13.38 -36.37 -16.51
N GLY A 120 13.79 -35.80 -17.64
CA GLY A 120 14.84 -36.33 -18.51
C GLY A 120 14.46 -37.61 -19.25
N ALA A 121 15.40 -38.06 -20.09
CA ALA A 121 15.31 -39.29 -20.85
C ALA A 121 15.27 -40.52 -19.93
N PHE A 122 14.35 -41.45 -20.15
CA PHE A 122 14.21 -42.66 -19.34
C PHE A 122 15.30 -43.69 -19.68
N GLN A 123 16.36 -43.68 -18.86
CA GLN A 123 17.57 -44.49 -19.02
C GLN A 123 17.80 -45.37 -17.79
N PRO A 124 17.20 -46.57 -17.71
CA PRO A 124 17.32 -47.46 -16.55
C PRO A 124 18.69 -48.18 -16.53
N TYR A 125 19.75 -47.48 -16.12
CA TYR A 125 21.13 -48.01 -16.07
C TYR A 125 21.29 -49.29 -15.22
N ALA A 126 20.46 -49.46 -14.19
CA ALA A 126 20.50 -50.60 -13.26
C ALA A 126 19.58 -51.78 -13.66
N HIS A 127 18.94 -51.74 -14.83
CA HIS A 127 18.04 -52.81 -15.28
C HIS A 127 18.78 -53.94 -16.01
N GLU A 128 18.45 -55.20 -15.69
CA GLU A 128 18.97 -56.36 -16.41
C GLU A 128 18.27 -56.54 -17.77
N PHE A 129 18.87 -55.98 -18.82
CA PHE A 129 18.35 -56.04 -20.19
C PHE A 129 18.18 -57.47 -20.71
N PRO A 130 16.97 -57.88 -21.15
CA PRO A 130 16.72 -59.24 -21.63
C PRO A 130 17.63 -59.68 -22.79
N LYS A 131 18.17 -60.89 -22.67
CA LYS A 131 18.95 -61.54 -23.73
C LYS A 131 18.02 -62.28 -24.69
N ARG A 132 18.12 -61.97 -25.98
CA ARG A 132 17.39 -62.64 -27.06
C ARG A 132 18.36 -63.23 -28.08
N ARG A 133 18.07 -64.42 -28.59
CA ARG A 133 18.85 -65.08 -29.65
C ARG A 133 18.59 -64.40 -31.00
N ILE A 134 19.57 -63.67 -31.53
CA ILE A 134 19.46 -62.93 -32.79
C ILE A 134 20.54 -63.42 -33.76
N GLY A 135 20.12 -64.34 -34.64
CA GLY A 135 21.03 -65.21 -35.38
C GLY A 135 21.72 -66.21 -34.44
N ASN A 136 22.98 -66.53 -34.69
CA ASN A 136 23.74 -67.53 -33.92
C ASN A 136 24.38 -66.96 -32.63
N ARG A 137 23.86 -65.85 -32.07
CA ARG A 137 24.35 -65.24 -30.82
C ARG A 137 23.20 -64.65 -30.02
N ASP A 138 23.29 -64.75 -28.70
CA ASP A 138 22.41 -64.01 -27.79
C ASP A 138 22.87 -62.55 -27.70
N ARG A 139 21.89 -61.63 -27.68
CA ARG A 139 22.09 -60.19 -27.66
C ARG A 139 21.02 -59.52 -26.81
N SER A 140 21.41 -58.48 -26.09
CA SER A 140 20.53 -57.58 -25.34
C SER A 140 20.74 -56.14 -25.81
N PHE A 141 19.96 -55.21 -25.26
CA PHE A 141 20.38 -53.80 -25.21
C PHE A 141 21.71 -53.65 -24.43
N THR A 142 22.44 -52.55 -24.64
CA THR A 142 23.71 -52.25 -23.98
C THR A 142 23.70 -50.81 -23.45
N CYS A 143 23.84 -50.63 -22.13
CA CYS A 143 23.76 -49.32 -21.45
C CYS A 143 24.78 -48.28 -21.96
N ILE A 144 25.90 -48.71 -22.55
CA ILE A 144 26.88 -47.84 -23.23
C ILE A 144 26.21 -46.96 -24.32
N TRP A 145 25.10 -47.40 -24.93
CA TRP A 145 24.37 -46.58 -25.90
C TRP A 145 23.69 -45.35 -25.28
N PHE A 146 23.35 -45.33 -23.99
CA PHE A 146 22.89 -44.11 -23.32
C PHE A 146 24.00 -43.05 -23.26
N ALA A 147 25.20 -43.45 -22.84
CA ALA A 147 26.37 -42.57 -22.76
C ALA A 147 26.85 -42.09 -24.15
N LYS A 148 26.67 -42.91 -25.20
CA LYS A 148 27.03 -42.55 -26.58
C LYS A 148 25.96 -41.71 -27.29
N TYR A 149 24.69 -41.82 -26.90
CA TYR A 149 23.56 -41.17 -27.53
C TYR A 149 22.57 -40.69 -26.47
N ASN A 150 22.75 -39.47 -25.96
CA ASN A 150 21.95 -38.86 -24.89
C ASN A 150 20.42 -38.86 -25.13
N TRP A 151 19.97 -38.91 -26.39
CA TRP A 151 18.56 -38.97 -26.79
C TRP A 151 17.93 -40.38 -26.70
N VAL A 152 18.72 -41.43 -26.46
CA VAL A 152 18.24 -42.82 -26.36
C VAL A 152 17.51 -43.03 -25.04
N GLU A 153 16.31 -43.60 -25.14
CA GLU A 153 15.53 -44.12 -24.01
C GLU A 153 15.30 -45.61 -24.19
N TYR A 154 15.01 -46.34 -23.11
CA TYR A 154 14.68 -47.75 -23.17
C TYR A 154 13.40 -48.05 -22.38
N SER A 155 12.38 -48.56 -23.07
CA SER A 155 11.18 -49.10 -22.42
C SER A 155 11.50 -50.47 -21.81
N ILE A 156 11.29 -50.60 -20.51
CA ILE A 156 11.33 -51.89 -19.80
C ILE A 156 10.11 -52.72 -20.22
N LYS A 157 8.93 -52.09 -20.23
CA LYS A 157 7.66 -52.74 -20.58
C LYS A 157 7.67 -53.35 -21.99
N MET A 158 8.32 -52.69 -22.94
CA MET A 158 8.41 -53.18 -24.32
C MET A 158 9.74 -53.83 -24.69
N ASP A 159 10.79 -53.78 -23.87
CA ASP A 159 12.16 -54.18 -24.25
C ASP A 159 12.57 -53.57 -25.59
N SER A 160 12.59 -52.23 -25.65
CA SER A 160 12.84 -51.47 -26.88
C SER A 160 13.49 -50.12 -26.65
N VAL A 161 14.24 -49.65 -27.64
CA VAL A 161 14.76 -48.27 -27.69
C VAL A 161 13.76 -47.31 -28.32
N PHE A 162 13.64 -46.15 -27.68
CA PHE A 162 12.92 -44.97 -28.16
C PHE A 162 13.87 -43.77 -28.25
N CYS A 163 13.42 -42.69 -28.87
CA CYS A 163 14.17 -41.44 -29.02
C CYS A 163 13.39 -40.27 -28.39
N PHE A 164 13.87 -39.81 -27.24
CA PHE A 164 13.26 -38.75 -26.42
C PHE A 164 12.96 -37.49 -27.23
N VAL A 165 13.98 -37.00 -27.94
CA VAL A 165 13.95 -35.82 -28.79
C VAL A 165 12.88 -35.93 -29.88
N CYS A 166 12.81 -37.08 -30.56
CA CYS A 166 11.83 -37.29 -31.61
C CYS A 166 10.41 -37.47 -31.07
N TYR A 167 10.22 -38.11 -29.91
CA TYR A 167 8.92 -38.24 -29.24
C TYR A 167 8.31 -36.86 -28.90
N LEU A 168 9.13 -35.90 -28.46
CA LEU A 168 8.67 -34.57 -28.06
C LEU A 168 8.36 -33.61 -29.23
N PHE A 169 9.16 -33.66 -30.32
CA PHE A 169 9.21 -32.58 -31.34
C PHE A 169 9.08 -32.98 -32.82
N ARG A 170 8.97 -34.27 -33.18
CA ARG A 170 8.93 -34.67 -34.60
C ARG A 170 7.60 -34.34 -35.28
N GLU A 171 7.67 -33.75 -36.47
CA GLU A 171 6.49 -33.39 -37.27
C GLU A 171 5.88 -34.53 -38.09
N LYS A 172 4.55 -34.45 -38.29
CA LYS A 172 3.72 -35.39 -39.07
C LYS A 172 4.06 -35.46 -40.58
N LYS A 173 4.89 -34.55 -41.11
CA LYS A 173 5.34 -34.54 -42.52
C LYS A 173 6.23 -35.74 -42.88
N TYR A 174 6.95 -36.31 -41.92
CA TYR A 174 7.89 -37.42 -42.14
C TYR A 174 7.24 -38.82 -42.06
N LYS A 175 6.19 -39.09 -42.85
CA LYS A 175 5.59 -40.43 -42.96
C LYS A 175 6.30 -41.28 -44.02
N GLY A 176 7.00 -42.33 -43.60
CA GLY A 176 7.67 -43.28 -44.50
C GLY A 176 7.73 -44.68 -43.89
N LYS A 177 7.88 -45.72 -44.72
CA LYS A 177 7.91 -47.11 -44.23
C LYS A 177 9.04 -47.33 -43.22
N GLY A 178 8.66 -47.48 -41.94
CA GLY A 178 9.57 -47.71 -40.82
C GLY A 178 10.15 -46.47 -40.13
N SER A 179 9.65 -45.26 -40.40
CA SER A 179 10.13 -44.04 -39.73
C SER A 179 9.69 -43.91 -38.26
N ASP A 180 8.60 -44.58 -37.86
CA ASP A 180 8.01 -44.44 -36.51
C ASP A 180 8.58 -45.39 -35.45
N LYS A 181 9.52 -46.26 -35.82
CA LYS A 181 10.10 -47.30 -34.94
C LYS A 181 10.83 -46.80 -33.70
N PHE A 182 11.23 -45.54 -33.64
CA PHE A 182 11.88 -44.93 -32.47
C PHE A 182 10.90 -44.09 -31.61
N ILE A 183 9.60 -44.13 -31.89
CA ILE A 183 8.57 -43.31 -31.20
C ILE A 183 7.33 -44.13 -30.85
N VAL A 184 6.90 -45.06 -31.71
CA VAL A 184 5.66 -45.84 -31.55
C VAL A 184 5.97 -47.32 -31.31
N ASP A 185 6.60 -48.00 -32.26
CA ASP A 185 6.75 -49.48 -32.22
C ASP A 185 7.86 -49.96 -31.26
N GLY A 186 8.84 -49.09 -30.98
CA GLY A 186 10.09 -49.40 -30.32
C GLY A 186 11.11 -50.14 -31.20
N TRP A 187 12.38 -49.73 -31.16
CA TRP A 187 13.46 -50.34 -31.94
C TRP A 187 14.21 -51.41 -31.14
N ARG A 188 14.36 -52.62 -31.71
CA ARG A 188 14.83 -53.83 -30.98
C ARG A 188 15.91 -54.65 -31.71
N ASN A 189 16.56 -54.11 -32.75
CA ASN A 189 17.45 -54.90 -33.63
C ASN A 189 18.93 -54.84 -33.19
N TRP A 190 19.22 -55.44 -32.02
CA TRP A 190 20.54 -55.41 -31.37
C TRP A 190 21.71 -55.88 -32.25
N ASN A 191 21.47 -56.62 -33.34
CA ASN A 191 22.50 -57.06 -34.28
C ASN A 191 23.21 -55.90 -35.02
N VAL A 192 22.51 -54.77 -35.22
CA VAL A 192 23.01 -53.62 -36.01
C VAL A 192 22.95 -52.29 -35.23
N GLY A 193 22.91 -52.36 -33.89
CA GLY A 193 22.52 -51.23 -33.04
C GLY A 193 23.28 -49.94 -33.27
N ASP A 194 24.60 -49.92 -33.07
CA ASP A 194 25.37 -48.68 -33.22
C ASP A 194 25.22 -48.06 -34.63
N LYS A 195 25.18 -48.90 -35.68
CA LYS A 195 24.96 -48.48 -37.06
C LYS A 195 23.54 -47.95 -37.31
N SER A 196 22.53 -48.47 -36.59
CA SER A 196 21.14 -48.01 -36.67
C SER A 196 20.89 -46.74 -35.86
N LEU A 197 21.46 -46.62 -34.66
CA LEU A 197 21.39 -45.41 -33.82
C LEU A 197 22.12 -44.25 -34.48
N LEU A 198 23.32 -44.48 -35.02
CA LEU A 198 24.04 -43.47 -35.82
C LEU A 198 23.27 -43.07 -37.09
N LYS A 199 22.57 -44.00 -37.75
CA LYS A 199 21.70 -43.68 -38.91
C LYS A 199 20.46 -42.89 -38.49
N HIS A 200 19.88 -43.14 -37.31
CA HIS A 200 18.76 -42.35 -36.78
C HIS A 200 19.22 -40.93 -36.45
N CYS A 201 20.31 -40.77 -35.70
CA CYS A 201 20.88 -39.47 -35.33
C CYS A 201 21.20 -38.60 -36.57
N ARG A 202 21.70 -39.21 -37.65
CA ARG A 202 21.99 -38.52 -38.92
C ARG A 202 20.77 -38.28 -39.82
N SER A 203 19.57 -38.69 -39.42
CA SER A 203 18.36 -38.52 -40.24
C SER A 203 17.73 -37.13 -40.07
N GLU A 204 17.18 -36.56 -41.14
CA GLU A 204 16.64 -35.19 -41.14
C GLU A 204 15.53 -34.98 -40.10
N ALA A 205 14.64 -35.96 -39.95
CA ALA A 205 13.58 -35.94 -38.96
C ALA A 205 14.08 -36.00 -37.50
N HIS A 206 15.32 -36.45 -37.28
CA HIS A 206 15.98 -36.37 -35.98
C HIS A 206 16.64 -35.01 -35.77
N LYS A 207 17.37 -34.49 -36.77
CA LYS A 207 17.99 -33.15 -36.70
C LYS A 207 16.97 -32.07 -36.39
N GLU A 208 15.88 -31.98 -37.16
CA GLU A 208 14.85 -30.95 -36.97
C GLU A 208 14.17 -31.07 -35.59
N ALA A 209 13.96 -32.29 -35.11
CA ALA A 209 13.44 -32.52 -33.76
C ALA A 209 14.47 -32.12 -32.68
N HIS A 210 15.77 -32.27 -32.95
CA HIS A 210 16.86 -31.90 -32.04
C HIS A 210 17.11 -30.39 -32.00
N GLU A 211 17.04 -29.71 -33.15
CA GLU A 211 17.06 -28.24 -33.26
C GLU A 211 15.89 -27.64 -32.48
N LYS A 212 14.68 -28.21 -32.60
CA LYS A 212 13.51 -27.82 -31.81
C LYS A 212 13.65 -28.12 -30.32
N TYR A 213 14.22 -29.27 -29.95
CA TYR A 213 14.51 -29.64 -28.57
C TYR A 213 15.52 -28.68 -27.91
N ILE A 214 16.63 -28.37 -28.59
CA ILE A 214 17.60 -27.36 -28.16
C ILE A 214 16.93 -25.99 -28.04
N GLY A 215 16.11 -25.61 -29.02
CA GLY A 215 15.35 -24.36 -28.99
C GLY A 215 14.34 -24.24 -27.86
N TYR A 216 13.75 -25.36 -27.45
CA TYR A 216 12.85 -25.43 -26.31
C TYR A 216 13.59 -25.33 -24.97
N LEU A 217 14.81 -25.89 -24.89
CA LEU A 217 15.72 -25.77 -23.75
C LEU A 217 16.38 -24.38 -23.66
N THR A 218 16.60 -23.71 -24.79
CA THR A 218 17.27 -22.40 -24.88
C THR A 218 16.39 -21.40 -25.64
N PRO A 219 15.42 -20.75 -24.95
CA PRO A 219 14.54 -19.74 -25.54
C PRO A 219 15.26 -18.53 -26.18
N ALA A 220 16.55 -18.34 -25.85
CA ALA A 220 17.41 -17.31 -26.42
C ALA A 220 18.07 -17.69 -27.75
N ALA A 221 18.05 -18.96 -28.18
CA ALA A 221 18.79 -19.43 -29.36
C ALA A 221 17.89 -19.65 -30.59
N ALA A 222 16.89 -20.54 -30.52
CA ALA A 222 16.19 -21.01 -31.72
C ALA A 222 15.12 -20.06 -32.29
N ILE A 223 15.15 -18.77 -31.92
CA ILE A 223 14.40 -17.73 -32.62
C ILE A 223 15.33 -16.75 -33.36
N ASP A 224 16.65 -16.81 -33.14
CA ASP A 224 17.61 -15.86 -33.72
C ASP A 224 17.94 -16.11 -35.19
N ASP A 225 17.88 -17.36 -35.68
CA ASP A 225 18.20 -17.71 -37.08
C ASP A 225 17.17 -17.22 -38.12
N LYS A 226 16.12 -16.51 -37.67
CA LYS A 226 15.25 -15.67 -38.52
C LYS A 226 14.97 -14.29 -37.89
N ILE A 227 15.93 -13.76 -37.14
CA ILE A 227 15.95 -12.36 -36.70
C ILE A 227 17.03 -11.61 -37.47
N GLU A 228 16.66 -10.46 -38.05
CA GLU A 228 17.65 -9.44 -38.37
C GLU A 228 18.25 -8.95 -37.05
N LYS A 229 19.48 -9.37 -36.75
CA LYS A 229 20.25 -8.82 -35.63
C LYS A 229 20.37 -7.32 -35.87
N TRP A 230 19.86 -6.51 -34.94
CA TRP A 230 19.92 -5.06 -35.07
C TRP A 230 21.38 -4.64 -35.22
N SER A 231 21.64 -3.66 -36.07
CA SER A 231 22.90 -2.93 -36.03
C SER A 231 23.07 -2.28 -34.64
N ASP A 232 24.31 -2.12 -34.20
CA ASP A 232 24.59 -1.41 -32.94
C ASP A 232 24.19 0.08 -33.02
N GLU A 233 24.08 0.62 -34.25
CA GLU A 233 23.51 1.93 -34.53
C GLU A 233 22.00 1.99 -34.25
N GLU A 234 21.20 1.01 -34.70
CA GLU A 234 19.77 0.91 -34.35
C GLU A 234 19.57 0.79 -32.84
N LYS A 235 20.43 0.03 -32.15
CA LYS A 235 20.41 -0.11 -30.67
C LYS A 235 20.70 1.24 -30.00
N LYS A 236 21.75 1.94 -30.45
CA LYS A 236 22.12 3.29 -29.97
C LYS A 236 20.98 4.29 -30.17
N LEU A 237 20.39 4.33 -31.37
CA LEU A 237 19.26 5.21 -31.69
C LEU A 237 18.01 4.89 -30.85
N TYR A 238 17.75 3.62 -30.56
CA TYR A 238 16.68 3.23 -29.63
C TYR A 238 16.97 3.63 -28.19
N LYS A 239 18.22 3.46 -27.71
CA LYS A 239 18.63 3.90 -26.36
C LYS A 239 18.44 5.41 -26.20
N ILE A 240 18.81 6.21 -27.20
CA ILE A 240 18.61 7.66 -27.20
C ILE A 240 17.11 8.02 -27.10
N ARG A 241 16.26 7.41 -27.94
CA ARG A 241 14.79 7.58 -27.86
C ARG A 241 14.22 7.23 -26.49
N LEU A 242 14.64 6.08 -25.94
CA LEU A 242 14.21 5.62 -24.63
C LEU A 242 14.63 6.60 -23.53
N THR A 243 15.88 7.07 -23.54
CA THR A 243 16.42 8.04 -22.57
C THR A 243 15.55 9.30 -22.49
N TYR A 244 15.11 9.86 -23.63
CA TYR A 244 14.25 11.04 -23.62
C TYR A 244 12.83 10.74 -23.09
N SER A 245 12.26 9.57 -23.38
CA SER A 245 11.00 9.14 -22.76
C SER A 245 11.15 8.87 -21.25
N LEU A 246 12.26 8.29 -20.81
CA LEU A 246 12.59 8.07 -19.40
C LEU A 246 12.63 9.38 -18.64
N ARG A 247 13.31 10.41 -19.16
CA ARG A 247 13.41 11.73 -18.53
C ARG A 247 12.05 12.40 -18.36
N CYS A 248 11.19 12.37 -19.38
CA CYS A 248 9.81 12.84 -19.27
C CYS A 248 9.02 12.09 -18.18
N ILE A 249 9.16 10.76 -18.11
CA ILE A 249 8.42 9.95 -17.13
C ILE A 249 8.95 10.15 -15.71
N LYS A 250 10.27 10.18 -15.51
CA LYS A 250 10.93 10.47 -14.23
C LYS A 250 10.46 11.81 -13.65
N PHE A 251 10.38 12.85 -14.49
CA PHE A 251 9.83 14.15 -14.10
C PHE A 251 8.35 14.05 -13.65
N LEU A 252 7.50 13.38 -14.44
CA LEU A 252 6.08 13.27 -14.12
C LEU A 252 5.82 12.45 -12.85
N LEU A 253 6.59 11.38 -12.60
CA LEU A 253 6.54 10.60 -11.36
C LEU A 253 6.96 11.44 -10.15
N HIS A 254 8.10 12.13 -10.23
CA HIS A 254 8.60 13.03 -9.19
C HIS A 254 7.64 14.21 -8.87
N GLN A 255 6.71 14.53 -9.77
CA GLN A 255 5.68 15.56 -9.56
C GLN A 255 4.27 14.97 -9.31
N GLY A 256 4.10 13.64 -9.35
CA GLY A 256 2.81 12.95 -9.18
C GLY A 256 1.81 13.16 -10.33
N LEU A 257 2.25 13.79 -11.42
CA LEU A 257 1.37 14.31 -12.46
C LEU A 257 0.68 13.18 -13.25
N ALA A 258 -0.51 13.49 -13.76
CA ALA A 258 -1.16 12.62 -14.74
C ALA A 258 -0.35 12.62 -16.06
N PHE A 259 -0.22 11.45 -16.70
CA PHE A 259 0.60 11.28 -17.90
C PHE A 259 -0.16 11.61 -19.19
N ARG A 260 -1.43 11.18 -19.24
CA ARG A 260 -2.23 11.04 -20.46
C ARG A 260 -3.26 12.16 -20.64
N GLY A 261 -3.61 12.41 -21.89
CA GLY A 261 -4.66 13.35 -22.27
C GLY A 261 -6.07 12.72 -22.20
N HIS A 262 -7.11 13.54 -22.30
CA HIS A 262 -8.45 13.04 -22.65
C HIS A 262 -8.55 12.68 -24.13
N ASP A 263 -7.81 13.40 -24.99
CA ASP A 263 -7.57 13.05 -26.38
C ASP A 263 -6.09 13.23 -26.70
N GLU A 264 -5.48 12.19 -27.27
CA GLU A 264 -4.06 12.11 -27.62
C GLU A 264 -3.85 12.15 -29.16
N SER A 265 -4.90 12.46 -29.92
CA SER A 265 -4.88 12.74 -31.37
C SER A 265 -3.89 13.86 -31.75
N GLN A 266 -3.55 14.00 -33.04
CA GLN A 266 -2.66 15.09 -33.49
C GLN A 266 -3.42 16.44 -33.56
N GLU A 267 -4.74 16.35 -33.67
CA GLU A 267 -5.72 17.43 -33.75
C GLU A 267 -6.04 18.04 -32.37
N SER A 268 -5.78 17.30 -31.28
CA SER A 268 -5.95 17.75 -29.89
C SER A 268 -4.95 18.86 -29.53
N SER A 269 -5.48 19.94 -28.93
CA SER A 269 -4.69 21.05 -28.40
C SER A 269 -3.94 20.73 -27.10
N ASN A 270 -4.22 19.58 -26.47
CA ASN A 270 -3.46 19.08 -25.32
C ASN A 270 -3.51 17.54 -25.31
N ARG A 271 -2.40 16.92 -25.72
CA ARG A 271 -2.25 15.46 -25.86
C ARG A 271 -1.79 14.77 -24.56
N GLY A 272 -1.93 15.44 -23.42
CA GLY A 272 -1.47 14.95 -22.12
C GLY A 272 -0.01 15.29 -21.81
N ASN A 273 0.29 15.41 -20.52
CA ASN A 273 1.54 15.97 -20.03
C ASN A 273 2.79 15.21 -20.55
N PHE A 274 2.73 13.89 -20.78
CA PHE A 274 3.86 13.15 -21.34
C PHE A 274 4.17 13.57 -22.78
N ILE A 275 3.15 13.68 -23.64
CA ILE A 275 3.34 14.06 -25.05
C ILE A 275 3.69 15.55 -25.16
N GLU A 276 3.06 16.43 -24.39
CA GLU A 276 3.40 17.86 -24.39
C GLU A 276 4.79 18.14 -23.80
N LEU A 277 5.24 17.41 -22.78
CA LEU A 277 6.60 17.52 -22.25
C LEU A 277 7.64 16.99 -23.25
N LEU A 278 7.35 15.89 -23.96
CA LEU A 278 8.23 15.37 -25.00
C LEU A 278 8.30 16.31 -26.23
N LYS A 279 7.18 16.96 -26.59
CA LYS A 279 7.14 18.06 -27.57
C LYS A 279 7.99 19.25 -27.11
N PHE A 280 7.88 19.64 -25.84
CA PHE A 280 8.66 20.74 -25.27
C PHE A 280 10.17 20.45 -25.31
N LEU A 281 10.61 19.24 -24.95
CA LEU A 281 12.01 18.85 -25.08
C LEU A 281 12.49 18.84 -26.54
N ALA A 282 11.65 18.38 -27.49
CA ALA A 282 11.97 18.43 -28.91
C ALA A 282 12.08 19.88 -29.44
N ALA A 283 11.18 20.78 -29.01
CA ALA A 283 11.20 22.18 -29.42
C ALA A 283 12.43 22.95 -28.89
N ASN A 284 13.02 22.51 -27.77
CA ASN A 284 14.18 23.16 -27.12
C ASN A 284 15.50 22.40 -27.32
N SER A 285 15.52 21.29 -28.05
CA SER A 285 16.75 20.56 -28.39
C SER A 285 16.65 19.90 -29.76
N GLU A 286 17.51 20.33 -30.69
CA GLU A 286 17.62 19.71 -32.00
C GLU A 286 17.97 18.22 -31.92
N GLU A 287 18.73 17.79 -30.91
CA GLU A 287 19.10 16.39 -30.74
C GLU A 287 17.87 15.55 -30.37
N VAL A 288 17.07 16.02 -29.40
CA VAL A 288 15.81 15.35 -29.04
C VAL A 288 14.88 15.30 -30.26
N ASN A 289 14.72 16.43 -30.96
CA ASN A 289 13.85 16.56 -32.11
C ASN A 289 14.15 15.53 -33.21
N LYS A 290 15.43 15.24 -33.48
CA LYS A 290 15.87 14.28 -34.50
C LYS A 290 15.37 12.85 -34.27
N PHE A 291 14.92 12.50 -33.05
CA PHE A 291 14.64 11.11 -32.68
C PHE A 291 13.24 10.83 -32.10
N VAL A 292 12.51 11.82 -31.59
CA VAL A 292 11.23 11.60 -30.87
C VAL A 292 9.98 11.93 -31.70
N LEU A 293 8.80 11.54 -31.19
CA LEU A 293 7.48 11.87 -31.76
C LEU A 293 7.38 11.47 -33.24
N ASN A 294 7.04 12.41 -34.13
CA ASN A 294 6.84 12.15 -35.56
C ASN A 294 8.15 11.80 -36.29
N ASN A 295 9.32 12.04 -35.68
CA ASN A 295 10.63 11.69 -36.23
C ASN A 295 11.13 10.32 -35.73
N ALA A 296 10.35 9.62 -34.89
CA ALA A 296 10.63 8.25 -34.47
C ALA A 296 10.07 7.23 -35.48
N PRO A 297 10.82 6.18 -35.88
CA PRO A 297 10.36 5.21 -36.87
C PRO A 297 9.29 4.27 -36.32
N GLY A 298 8.05 4.39 -36.82
CA GLY A 298 6.94 3.48 -36.55
C GLY A 298 6.68 3.26 -35.06
N ASN A 299 6.71 2.01 -34.62
CA ASN A 299 6.46 1.63 -33.22
C ASN A 299 7.58 2.08 -32.24
N CYS A 300 8.65 2.73 -32.71
CA CYS A 300 9.71 3.26 -31.87
C CYS A 300 9.42 4.65 -31.28
N SER A 301 8.20 5.19 -31.42
CA SER A 301 7.81 6.45 -30.76
C SER A 301 7.87 6.39 -29.23
N LEU A 302 7.72 5.19 -28.65
CA LEU A 302 7.60 4.93 -27.21
C LEU A 302 6.44 5.66 -26.53
N THR A 303 5.47 6.17 -27.29
CA THR A 303 4.34 6.96 -26.78
C THR A 303 3.14 6.14 -26.32
N SER A 304 3.09 4.83 -26.57
CA SER A 304 1.90 4.02 -26.24
C SER A 304 1.73 3.79 -24.73
N PRO A 305 0.49 3.67 -24.22
CA PRO A 305 0.23 3.52 -22.78
C PRO A 305 0.96 2.33 -22.14
N ASP A 306 1.00 1.17 -22.83
CA ASP A 306 1.69 -0.02 -22.33
C ASP A 306 3.20 0.19 -22.15
N ILE A 307 3.82 0.99 -23.01
CA ILE A 307 5.24 1.36 -22.90
C ILE A 307 5.45 2.35 -21.76
N GLN A 308 4.57 3.35 -21.61
CA GLN A 308 4.60 4.27 -20.47
C GLN A 308 4.48 3.50 -19.14
N HIS A 309 3.49 2.60 -19.01
CA HIS A 309 3.29 1.79 -17.81
C HIS A 309 4.49 0.88 -17.51
N GLN A 310 5.10 0.27 -18.53
CA GLN A 310 6.31 -0.55 -18.35
C GLN A 310 7.51 0.29 -17.89
N ILE A 311 7.69 1.51 -18.41
CA ILE A 311 8.73 2.43 -17.93
C ILE A 311 8.48 2.84 -16.47
N ILE A 312 7.25 3.18 -16.12
CA ILE A 312 6.85 3.54 -14.74
C ILE A 312 7.19 2.38 -13.79
N SER A 313 6.86 1.14 -14.18
CA SER A 313 7.20 -0.06 -13.41
C SER A 313 8.71 -0.28 -13.28
N CYS A 314 9.52 0.01 -14.31
CA CYS A 314 10.97 -0.03 -14.20
C CYS A 314 11.52 0.97 -13.18
N PHE A 315 11.02 2.22 -13.19
CA PHE A 315 11.41 3.21 -12.17
C PHE A 315 11.04 2.76 -10.77
N ALA A 316 9.86 2.17 -10.59
CA ALA A 316 9.42 1.67 -9.30
C ALA A 316 10.22 0.44 -8.84
N ILE A 317 10.57 -0.49 -9.75
CA ILE A 317 11.47 -1.62 -9.47
C ILE A 317 12.85 -1.13 -9.00
N GLU A 318 13.50 -0.22 -9.73
CA GLU A 318 14.82 0.30 -9.32
C GLU A 318 14.75 1.17 -8.05
N THR A 319 13.65 1.89 -7.82
CA THR A 319 13.43 2.65 -6.57
C THR A 319 13.30 1.70 -5.38
N ARG A 320 12.46 0.66 -5.46
CA ARG A 320 12.33 -0.36 -4.41
C ARG A 320 13.66 -1.10 -4.21
N LYS A 321 14.33 -1.50 -5.28
CA LYS A 321 15.64 -2.18 -5.23
C LYS A 321 16.68 -1.38 -4.44
N LYS A 322 16.75 -0.04 -4.61
CA LYS A 322 17.63 0.81 -3.79
C LYS A 322 17.29 0.80 -2.29
N ILE A 323 16.01 0.79 -1.92
CA ILE A 323 15.57 0.67 -0.52
C ILE A 323 16.03 -0.68 0.07
N ILE A 324 15.86 -1.78 -0.68
CA ILE A 324 16.29 -3.12 -0.27
C ILE A 324 17.83 -3.23 -0.20
N GLU A 325 18.57 -2.59 -1.10
CA GLU A 325 20.05 -2.50 -1.05
C GLU A 325 20.57 -1.62 0.11
N GLU A 326 19.75 -0.70 0.63
CA GLU A 326 20.07 0.06 1.84
C GLU A 326 19.90 -0.80 3.11
N ILE A 327 18.81 -1.57 3.18
CA ILE A 327 18.53 -2.57 4.25
C ILE A 327 19.56 -3.71 4.25
N GLY A 328 19.84 -4.32 3.11
CA GLY A 328 20.70 -5.50 3.02
C GLY A 328 20.16 -6.69 3.83
N GLU A 329 21.00 -7.28 4.68
CA GLU A 329 20.65 -8.42 5.55
C GLU A 329 20.16 -8.01 6.95
N ASP A 330 20.01 -6.70 7.19
CA ASP A 330 19.75 -6.14 8.50
C ASP A 330 18.30 -6.36 8.97
N ARG A 331 18.07 -6.19 10.29
CA ARG A 331 16.72 -6.28 10.85
C ARG A 331 15.91 -5.01 10.59
N PHE A 332 14.62 -5.18 10.38
CA PHE A 332 13.69 -4.08 10.14
C PHE A 332 12.41 -4.22 10.97
N ALA A 333 11.61 -3.17 11.01
CA ALA A 333 10.25 -3.16 11.50
C ALA A 333 9.28 -2.85 10.36
N ILE A 334 8.04 -3.27 10.50
CA ILE A 334 6.95 -2.94 9.57
C ILE A 334 6.09 -1.84 10.17
N LEU A 335 5.62 -0.91 9.33
CA LEU A 335 4.49 -0.04 9.61
C LEU A 335 3.41 -0.29 8.56
N ALA A 336 2.20 -0.56 9.01
CA ALA A 336 1.05 -0.82 8.15
C ALA A 336 -0.17 -0.03 8.62
N ASP A 337 -1.10 0.21 7.70
CA ASP A 337 -2.37 0.89 7.95
C ASP A 337 -3.33 0.61 6.77
N GLU A 338 -4.63 0.73 6.99
CA GLU A 338 -5.67 0.56 5.95
C GLU A 338 -6.35 1.88 5.59
N SER A 339 -6.67 2.08 4.32
CA SER A 339 -7.57 3.15 3.87
C SER A 339 -8.28 2.77 2.58
N SER A 340 -9.56 3.13 2.48
CA SER A 340 -10.28 3.16 1.21
C SER A 340 -9.64 4.17 0.26
N ASP A 341 -9.56 3.85 -1.03
CA ASP A 341 -9.20 4.81 -2.09
C ASP A 341 -10.42 5.53 -2.69
N VAL A 342 -10.21 6.40 -3.67
CA VAL A 342 -11.27 7.18 -4.32
C VAL A 342 -12.23 6.36 -5.22
N SER A 343 -11.99 5.05 -5.36
CA SER A 343 -12.91 4.05 -5.92
C SER A 343 -13.69 3.27 -4.85
N HIS A 344 -13.44 3.53 -3.56
CA HIS A 344 -13.91 2.72 -2.43
C HIS A 344 -13.37 1.27 -2.46
N LYS A 345 -12.14 1.08 -2.95
CA LYS A 345 -11.37 -0.14 -2.70
C LYS A 345 -10.55 0.02 -1.43
N GLU A 346 -10.50 -0.99 -0.57
CA GLU A 346 -9.54 -1.03 0.53
C GLU A 346 -8.12 -1.28 0.03
N GLN A 347 -7.19 -0.51 0.62
CA GLN A 347 -5.77 -0.50 0.27
C GLN A 347 -4.94 -0.58 1.55
N LEU A 348 -4.11 -1.61 1.67
CA LEU A 348 -3.12 -1.79 2.73
C LEU A 348 -1.80 -1.16 2.28
N ALA A 349 -1.33 -0.12 2.97
CA ALA A 349 -0.06 0.53 2.67
C ALA A 349 1.05 0.03 3.62
N LEU A 350 2.22 -0.27 3.07
CA LEU A 350 3.36 -0.84 3.81
C LEU A 350 4.60 0.05 3.74
N CYS A 351 5.08 0.47 4.91
CA CYS A 351 6.39 1.08 5.10
C CYS A 351 7.31 0.15 5.88
N LEU A 352 8.61 0.20 5.61
CA LEU A 352 9.64 -0.46 6.40
C LEU A 352 10.46 0.58 7.18
N ARG A 353 10.79 0.25 8.43
CA ARG A 353 11.67 1.02 9.29
C ARG A 353 12.94 0.25 9.60
N PHE A 354 14.10 0.84 9.35
CA PHE A 354 15.42 0.23 9.57
C PHE A 354 16.42 1.30 10.03
N VAL A 355 17.65 0.91 10.42
CA VAL A 355 18.71 1.86 10.77
C VAL A 355 19.71 1.94 9.62
N ASP A 356 19.96 3.14 9.08
CA ASP A 356 20.88 3.34 7.95
C ASP A 356 22.35 3.11 8.33
N LYS A 357 23.21 3.04 7.31
CA LYS A 357 24.67 2.86 7.44
C LYS A 357 25.38 4.05 8.11
N LEU A 358 24.61 5.09 8.52
CA LEU A 358 25.06 6.26 9.26
C LEU A 358 24.43 6.33 10.67
N GLY A 359 23.71 5.28 11.10
CA GLY A 359 23.16 5.13 12.44
C GLY A 359 21.77 5.71 12.66
N ARG A 360 21.08 6.22 11.63
CA ARG A 360 19.77 6.88 11.78
C ARG A 360 18.60 5.93 11.48
N PRO A 361 17.50 5.97 12.26
CA PRO A 361 16.27 5.30 11.87
C PRO A 361 15.70 5.96 10.60
N ARG A 362 15.43 5.14 9.58
CA ARG A 362 14.79 5.51 8.33
C ARG A 362 13.44 4.84 8.22
N GLU A 363 12.52 5.49 7.51
CA GLU A 363 11.21 4.94 7.17
C GLU A 363 10.96 5.17 5.69
N HIS A 364 10.80 4.09 4.93
CA HIS A 364 10.57 4.12 3.49
C HIS A 364 9.31 3.35 3.11
N PHE A 365 8.53 3.92 2.20
CA PHE A 365 7.32 3.31 1.66
C PHE A 365 7.68 2.31 0.55
N VAL A 366 7.26 1.06 0.71
CA VAL A 366 7.60 -0.05 -0.21
C VAL A 366 6.49 -0.30 -1.22
N GLY A 367 5.23 -0.13 -0.81
CA GLY A 367 4.10 -0.20 -1.72
C GLY A 367 2.74 -0.23 -1.04
N VAL A 368 1.70 -0.25 -1.87
CA VAL A 368 0.29 -0.36 -1.50
C VAL A 368 -0.34 -1.57 -2.20
N VAL A 369 -1.09 -2.37 -1.43
CA VAL A 369 -1.73 -3.60 -1.90
C VAL A 369 -3.23 -3.50 -1.69
N HIS A 370 -3.99 -3.74 -2.75
CA HIS A 370 -5.44 -3.89 -2.66
C HIS A 370 -5.78 -5.19 -1.92
N VAL A 371 -6.64 -5.09 -0.91
CA VAL A 371 -7.17 -6.23 -0.15
C VAL A 371 -8.68 -6.34 -0.34
N ASP A 372 -9.18 -7.56 -0.56
CA ASP A 372 -10.62 -7.84 -0.70
C ASP A 372 -11.36 -7.79 0.65
N ASP A 373 -10.64 -8.05 1.75
CA ASP A 373 -11.13 -7.99 3.13
C ASP A 373 -10.02 -7.50 4.08
N THR A 374 -10.40 -6.88 5.19
CA THR A 374 -9.48 -6.39 6.24
C THR A 374 -9.26 -7.42 7.36
N THR A 375 -9.50 -8.71 7.12
CA THR A 375 -9.18 -9.73 8.13
C THR A 375 -7.68 -9.89 8.26
N SER A 376 -7.21 -10.11 9.48
CA SER A 376 -5.80 -10.22 9.84
C SER A 376 -5.01 -11.26 9.03
N LEU A 377 -5.69 -12.30 8.52
CA LEU A 377 -5.08 -13.32 7.68
C LEU A 377 -4.85 -12.82 6.24
N SER A 378 -5.80 -12.07 5.68
CA SER A 378 -5.65 -11.42 4.38
C SER A 378 -4.60 -10.30 4.45
N LEU A 379 -4.60 -9.51 5.53
CA LEU A 379 -3.57 -8.51 5.82
C LEU A 379 -2.17 -9.13 5.95
N LYS A 380 -2.00 -10.23 6.72
CA LYS A 380 -0.72 -10.96 6.80
C LYS A 380 -0.25 -11.41 5.41
N LYS A 381 -1.12 -12.06 4.63
CA LYS A 381 -0.77 -12.56 3.28
C LYS A 381 -0.35 -11.43 2.33
N ALA A 382 -0.99 -10.27 2.41
CA ALA A 382 -0.62 -9.10 1.61
C ALA A 382 0.79 -8.60 1.98
N ILE A 383 1.09 -8.43 3.27
CA ILE A 383 2.44 -8.04 3.75
C ILE A 383 3.49 -9.08 3.36
N GLU A 384 3.21 -10.36 3.59
CA GLU A 384 4.08 -11.48 3.25
C GLU A 384 4.39 -11.53 1.74
N SER A 385 3.37 -11.35 0.90
CA SER A 385 3.52 -11.28 -0.57
C SER A 385 4.47 -10.16 -1.01
N VAL A 386 4.32 -8.95 -0.45
CA VAL A 386 5.21 -7.81 -0.77
C VAL A 386 6.65 -8.11 -0.33
N LEU A 387 6.84 -8.57 0.90
CA LEU A 387 8.17 -8.87 1.43
C LEU A 387 8.88 -9.95 0.59
N VAL A 388 8.19 -11.06 0.30
CA VAL A 388 8.72 -12.16 -0.53
C VAL A 388 9.01 -11.70 -1.95
N SER A 389 8.20 -10.81 -2.54
CA SER A 389 8.46 -10.25 -3.88
C SER A 389 9.73 -9.40 -3.96
N HIS A 390 10.28 -9.00 -2.81
CA HIS A 390 11.52 -8.23 -2.66
C HIS A 390 12.64 -8.99 -1.95
N GLY A 391 12.48 -10.31 -1.74
CA GLY A 391 13.47 -11.17 -1.09
C GLY A 391 13.58 -11.01 0.43
N LEU A 392 12.68 -10.27 1.06
CA LEU A 392 12.62 -10.11 2.51
C LEU A 392 11.83 -11.24 3.18
N SER A 393 12.16 -11.56 4.43
CA SER A 393 11.49 -12.58 5.23
C SER A 393 10.79 -11.98 6.45
N LEU A 394 9.59 -12.49 6.78
CA LEU A 394 8.90 -12.21 8.05
C LEU A 394 9.80 -12.48 9.27
N THR A 395 10.73 -13.43 9.17
CA THR A 395 11.66 -13.80 10.25
C THR A 395 12.70 -12.71 10.58
N SER A 396 12.88 -11.70 9.72
CA SER A 396 13.76 -10.55 9.95
C SER A 396 13.07 -9.37 10.66
N ILE A 397 11.75 -9.44 10.89
CA ILE A 397 10.98 -8.37 11.53
C ILE A 397 11.28 -8.34 13.05
N ARG A 398 11.56 -7.15 13.59
CA ARG A 398 11.82 -6.89 15.02
C ARG A 398 10.94 -5.81 15.66
N GLY A 399 10.17 -5.08 14.86
CA GLY A 399 9.14 -4.16 15.34
C GLY A 399 7.90 -4.20 14.45
N GLN A 400 6.74 -3.86 15.00
CA GLN A 400 5.48 -3.77 14.26
C GLN A 400 4.70 -2.53 14.71
N GLY A 401 4.26 -1.70 13.77
CA GLY A 401 3.49 -0.48 14.05
C GLY A 401 2.22 -0.42 13.22
N TYR A 402 1.08 -0.41 13.89
CA TYR A 402 -0.25 -0.18 13.29
C TYR A 402 -1.21 0.35 14.36
N ASP A 403 -2.47 0.52 13.99
CA ASP A 403 -3.55 1.02 14.84
C ASP A 403 -3.95 0.03 15.97
N GLY A 404 -5.05 0.35 16.65
CA GLY A 404 -5.60 -0.44 17.76
C GLY A 404 -6.74 -1.40 17.39
N ALA A 405 -7.10 -1.53 16.11
CA ALA A 405 -8.25 -2.33 15.68
C ALA A 405 -8.13 -3.80 16.08
N SER A 406 -9.27 -4.48 16.24
CA SER A 406 -9.33 -5.89 16.63
C SER A 406 -8.55 -6.82 15.66
N ASN A 407 -8.65 -6.55 14.35
CA ASN A 407 -7.94 -7.30 13.31
C ASN A 407 -6.43 -7.02 13.33
N MET A 408 -5.99 -5.85 13.81
CA MET A 408 -4.59 -5.50 13.92
C MET A 408 -3.96 -6.00 15.23
N LYS A 409 -4.53 -5.59 16.36
CA LYS A 409 -3.97 -5.76 17.71
C LYS A 409 -4.32 -7.09 18.39
N GLY A 410 -5.40 -7.76 17.98
CA GLY A 410 -6.03 -8.85 18.75
C GLY A 410 -5.14 -10.04 19.11
N ASP A 411 -5.13 -10.43 20.38
CA ASP A 411 -4.18 -11.40 20.97
C ASP A 411 -4.39 -12.88 20.58
N ILE A 412 -5.44 -13.21 19.83
CA ILE A 412 -5.72 -14.59 19.36
C ILE A 412 -5.62 -14.70 17.83
N LYS A 413 -6.21 -13.74 17.10
CA LYS A 413 -6.31 -13.74 15.63
C LYS A 413 -5.89 -12.44 14.96
N GLY A 414 -5.41 -11.44 15.70
CA GLY A 414 -4.95 -10.16 15.14
C GLY A 414 -3.60 -10.28 14.43
N LEU A 415 -3.30 -9.33 13.55
CA LEU A 415 -2.09 -9.29 12.72
C LEU A 415 -0.81 -9.40 13.56
N LYS A 416 -0.76 -8.67 14.68
CA LYS A 416 0.23 -8.81 15.77
C LYS A 416 0.57 -10.25 16.06
N THR A 417 -0.46 -11.03 16.42
CA THR A 417 -0.32 -12.41 16.86
C THR A 417 0.12 -13.31 15.72
N LEU A 418 -0.42 -13.12 14.51
CA LEU A 418 -0.07 -13.91 13.32
C LEU A 418 1.35 -13.66 12.78
N ILE A 419 1.94 -12.49 13.06
CA ILE A 419 3.34 -12.16 12.73
C ILE A 419 4.28 -12.53 13.88
N MET A 420 3.88 -12.37 15.14
CA MET A 420 4.67 -12.85 16.29
C MET A 420 4.83 -14.38 16.32
N GLN A 421 3.91 -15.13 15.71
CA GLN A 421 4.05 -16.57 15.48
C GLN A 421 5.23 -16.93 14.55
N GLU A 422 5.55 -16.07 13.57
CA GLU A 422 6.71 -16.24 12.67
C GLU A 422 8.01 -15.71 13.31
N SER A 423 7.91 -14.50 13.89
CA SER A 423 9.01 -13.77 14.51
C SER A 423 8.63 -13.34 15.94
N PRO A 424 8.93 -14.17 16.96
CA PRO A 424 8.54 -13.87 18.35
C PRO A 424 9.11 -12.56 18.91
N SER A 425 10.26 -12.09 18.39
CA SER A 425 10.88 -10.80 18.74
C SER A 425 10.40 -9.63 17.87
N ALA A 426 9.32 -9.79 17.09
CA ALA A 426 8.66 -8.70 16.35
C ALA A 426 7.71 -7.93 17.28
N TYR A 427 8.26 -7.07 18.15
CA TYR A 427 7.48 -6.39 19.18
C TYR A 427 6.51 -5.35 18.58
N TYR A 428 5.22 -5.48 18.93
CA TYR A 428 4.18 -4.54 18.51
C TYR A 428 4.15 -3.30 19.38
N VAL A 429 4.09 -2.14 18.73
CA VAL A 429 3.81 -0.84 19.31
C VAL A 429 2.51 -0.32 18.68
N HIS A 430 1.53 -0.03 19.53
CA HIS A 430 0.31 0.66 19.11
C HIS A 430 0.67 2.11 18.75
N CYS A 431 0.26 2.60 17.58
CA CYS A 431 0.60 3.95 17.12
C CYS A 431 0.27 5.04 18.16
N PHE A 432 1.29 5.71 18.75
CA PHE A 432 1.10 6.69 19.83
C PHE A 432 0.26 7.89 19.37
N ALA A 433 0.38 8.30 18.10
CA ALA A 433 -0.47 9.35 17.53
C ALA A 433 -1.95 8.94 17.47
N HIS A 434 -2.25 7.67 17.13
CA HIS A 434 -3.60 7.10 17.19
C HIS A 434 -4.09 6.96 18.65
N GLN A 435 -3.22 6.58 19.60
CA GLN A 435 -3.58 6.56 21.02
C GLN A 435 -3.98 7.94 21.54
N LEU A 436 -3.23 8.97 21.17
CA LEU A 436 -3.54 10.37 21.51
C LEU A 436 -4.81 10.89 20.82
N GLN A 437 -5.07 10.45 19.58
CA GLN A 437 -6.34 10.68 18.89
C GLN A 437 -7.51 10.07 19.69
N LEU A 438 -7.36 8.84 20.20
CA LEU A 438 -8.38 8.16 21.02
C LEU A 438 -8.61 8.82 22.40
N VAL A 439 -7.57 9.33 23.07
CA VAL A 439 -7.70 10.14 24.31
C VAL A 439 -8.70 11.26 24.11
N LEU A 440 -8.49 12.04 23.04
CA LEU A 440 -9.34 13.19 22.73
C LEU A 440 -10.76 12.79 22.30
N VAL A 441 -10.93 11.66 21.60
CA VAL A 441 -12.27 11.12 21.30
C VAL A 441 -13.04 10.75 22.56
N ALA A 442 -12.40 10.09 23.55
CA ALA A 442 -13.06 9.70 24.79
C ALA A 442 -13.49 10.93 25.61
N VAL A 443 -12.55 11.86 25.84
CA VAL A 443 -12.82 13.15 26.52
C VAL A 443 -13.98 13.90 25.87
N ALA A 444 -13.96 14.03 24.54
CA ALA A 444 -14.96 14.79 23.80
C ALA A 444 -16.35 14.12 23.75
N LYS A 445 -16.44 12.80 23.95
CA LYS A 445 -17.73 12.07 23.99
C LYS A 445 -18.32 11.97 25.39
N GLU A 446 -17.48 11.90 26.43
CA GLU A 446 -17.94 11.73 27.82
C GLU A 446 -18.26 13.06 28.53
N ASN A 447 -17.67 14.19 28.10
CA ASN A 447 -18.01 15.51 28.65
C ASN A 447 -19.11 16.22 27.84
N THR A 448 -20.25 16.49 28.47
CA THR A 448 -21.43 17.12 27.83
C THR A 448 -21.18 18.49 27.24
N ASP A 449 -20.29 19.27 27.84
CA ASP A 449 -19.99 20.64 27.44
C ASP A 449 -19.00 20.67 26.28
N CYS A 450 -18.05 19.71 26.23
CA CYS A 450 -17.26 19.44 25.04
C CYS A 450 -18.13 19.01 23.85
N VAL A 451 -19.10 18.09 24.04
CA VAL A 451 -20.07 17.71 22.99
C VAL A 451 -20.83 18.94 22.51
N TRP A 452 -21.42 19.72 23.43
CA TRP A 452 -22.20 20.92 23.10
C TRP A 452 -21.39 21.96 22.33
N PHE A 453 -20.16 22.22 22.74
CA PHE A 453 -19.24 23.13 22.03
C PHE A 453 -18.91 22.61 20.61
N LEU A 454 -18.64 21.32 20.46
CA LEU A 454 -18.32 20.73 19.14
C LEU A 454 -19.53 20.72 18.20
N GLU A 455 -20.75 20.59 18.72
CA GLU A 455 -21.99 20.81 17.96
C GLU A 455 -22.16 22.29 17.56
N GLN A 456 -21.88 23.24 18.45
CA GLN A 456 -21.88 24.67 18.11
C GLN A 456 -20.84 25.01 17.02
N VAL A 457 -19.64 24.42 17.06
CA VAL A 457 -18.64 24.55 15.98
C VAL A 457 -19.13 23.88 14.69
N SER A 458 -19.75 22.71 14.76
CA SER A 458 -20.33 22.02 13.60
C SER A 458 -21.49 22.81 12.97
N LEU A 459 -22.31 23.47 13.78
CA LEU A 459 -23.39 24.36 13.34
C LEU A 459 -22.84 25.62 12.68
N LEU A 460 -21.81 26.26 13.24
CA LEU A 460 -21.10 27.37 12.62
C LEU A 460 -20.56 27.00 11.23
N LEU A 461 -19.90 25.84 11.13
CA LEU A 461 -19.37 25.30 9.88
C LEU A 461 -20.49 24.99 8.87
N ASN A 462 -21.64 24.51 9.31
CA ASN A 462 -22.82 24.32 8.46
C ASN A 462 -23.39 25.66 7.96
N ILE A 463 -23.48 26.69 8.81
CA ILE A 463 -24.01 28.02 8.43
C ILE A 463 -23.08 28.70 7.42
N VAL A 464 -21.79 28.82 7.72
CA VAL A 464 -20.83 29.64 6.95
C VAL A 464 -20.13 28.84 5.86
N GLY A 465 -19.72 27.60 6.14
CA GLY A 465 -18.86 26.79 5.27
C GLY A 465 -19.57 26.14 4.08
N VAL A 466 -20.85 25.78 4.20
CA VAL A 466 -21.61 25.06 3.16
C VAL A 466 -22.02 25.96 1.99
N SER A 467 -22.06 27.29 2.18
CA SER A 467 -22.49 28.24 1.13
C SER A 467 -21.32 29.09 0.62
N CYS A 468 -21.01 28.98 -0.67
CA CYS A 468 -19.99 29.81 -1.34
C CYS A 468 -20.27 31.32 -1.22
N LYS A 469 -21.54 31.75 -1.11
CA LYS A 469 -21.90 33.17 -0.84
C LYS A 469 -21.42 33.58 0.55
N ARG A 470 -21.75 32.78 1.58
CA ARG A 470 -21.44 33.07 3.00
C ARG A 470 -19.93 32.97 3.27
N HIS A 471 -19.26 31.99 2.66
CA HIS A 471 -17.80 31.88 2.66
C HIS A 471 -17.14 33.06 1.91
N GLY A 472 -17.79 33.58 0.86
CA GLY A 472 -17.41 34.83 0.20
C GLY A 472 -17.48 36.03 1.14
N MET A 473 -18.59 36.19 1.87
CA MET A 473 -18.78 37.28 2.85
C MET A 473 -17.70 37.27 3.93
N LEU A 474 -17.38 36.10 4.51
CA LEU A 474 -16.30 35.95 5.50
C LEU A 474 -14.94 36.42 4.94
N ARG A 475 -14.64 36.11 3.68
CA ARG A 475 -13.38 36.51 3.04
C ARG A 475 -13.33 38.00 2.71
N SER A 476 -14.43 38.60 2.25
CA SER A 476 -14.51 40.04 2.01
C SER A 476 -14.36 40.84 3.32
N ALA A 477 -15.10 40.48 4.36
CA ALA A 477 -15.02 41.15 5.67
C ALA A 477 -13.63 41.00 6.31
N ARG A 478 -12.99 39.84 6.15
CA ARG A 478 -11.60 39.65 6.60
C ARG A 478 -10.58 40.44 5.77
N LEU A 479 -10.76 40.53 4.45
CA LEU A 479 -9.89 41.36 3.60
C LEU A 479 -9.97 42.84 4.01
N GLU A 480 -11.18 43.35 4.23
CA GLU A 480 -11.39 44.73 4.69
C GLU A 480 -10.76 44.99 6.08
N SER A 481 -10.90 44.05 7.02
CA SER A 481 -10.25 44.09 8.33
C SER A 481 -8.71 44.10 8.22
N ILE A 482 -8.14 43.27 7.35
CA ILE A 482 -6.69 43.23 7.08
C ILE A 482 -6.21 44.53 6.43
N MET A 483 -6.96 45.08 5.48
CA MET A 483 -6.61 46.37 4.85
C MET A 483 -6.57 47.50 5.89
N LYS A 484 -7.59 47.62 6.74
CA LYS A 484 -7.61 48.62 7.82
C LYS A 484 -6.43 48.46 8.79
N ALA A 485 -6.08 47.23 9.17
CA ALA A 485 -4.96 46.95 10.06
C ALA A 485 -3.58 47.18 9.39
N LEU A 486 -3.47 47.03 8.07
CA LEU A 486 -2.29 47.43 7.29
C LEU A 486 -2.18 48.95 7.16
N GLU A 487 -3.29 49.66 6.91
CA GLU A 487 -3.37 51.12 6.83
C GLU A 487 -3.03 51.79 8.17
N CYS A 488 -3.44 51.18 9.30
CA CYS A 488 -3.08 51.60 10.66
C CYS A 488 -1.65 51.19 11.08
N GLY A 489 -0.93 50.41 10.27
CA GLY A 489 0.42 49.93 10.57
C GLY A 489 0.51 48.83 11.64
N GLU A 490 -0.63 48.24 12.05
CA GLU A 490 -0.70 47.13 13.01
C GLU A 490 -0.18 45.82 12.40
N LEU A 491 -0.37 45.64 11.09
CA LEU A 491 0.14 44.50 10.31
C LEU A 491 1.26 44.92 9.37
N LYS A 492 2.09 43.94 8.98
CA LYS A 492 3.15 44.10 7.98
C LYS A 492 2.78 43.39 6.68
N THR A 493 3.23 43.95 5.56
CA THR A 493 3.19 43.28 4.25
C THR A 493 4.39 42.34 4.09
N GLY A 494 4.21 41.24 3.35
CA GLY A 494 5.29 40.28 3.08
C GLY A 494 4.77 38.95 2.53
N SER A 495 5.61 38.23 1.79
CA SER A 495 5.26 36.92 1.23
C SER A 495 4.93 35.92 2.34
N GLY A 496 3.73 35.33 2.30
CA GLY A 496 3.24 34.40 3.32
C GLY A 496 2.55 35.04 4.52
N LEU A 497 2.59 36.36 4.68
CA LEU A 497 1.82 37.06 5.72
C LEU A 497 0.36 37.26 5.30
N ASN A 498 -0.53 37.37 6.30
CA ASN A 498 -1.94 37.74 6.15
C ASN A 498 -2.76 36.87 5.17
N GLN A 499 -2.35 35.61 4.94
CA GLN A 499 -2.98 34.67 4.01
C GLN A 499 -4.48 34.46 4.26
N GLU A 500 -5.20 33.99 3.24
CA GLU A 500 -6.60 33.58 3.33
C GLU A 500 -6.78 32.47 4.38
N MET A 501 -7.63 32.72 5.38
CA MET A 501 -8.05 31.73 6.38
C MET A 501 -9.53 31.43 6.17
N GLY A 502 -9.87 30.15 6.10
CA GLY A 502 -11.24 29.67 6.06
C GLY A 502 -11.61 28.90 7.31
N LEU A 503 -12.92 28.82 7.59
CA LEU A 503 -13.46 27.84 8.54
C LEU A 503 -13.58 26.49 7.82
N ALA A 504 -12.47 25.75 7.79
CA ALA A 504 -12.45 24.37 7.30
C ALA A 504 -13.21 23.46 8.28
N ARG A 505 -14.01 22.53 7.74
CA ARG A 505 -14.55 21.43 8.54
C ARG A 505 -13.39 20.51 8.94
N PRO A 506 -13.20 20.20 10.24
CA PRO A 506 -12.21 19.25 10.67
C PRO A 506 -12.60 17.82 10.24
N GLY A 507 -11.61 16.93 10.18
CA GLY A 507 -11.82 15.51 9.94
C GLY A 507 -11.94 14.75 11.26
N GLU A 508 -12.98 13.92 11.39
CA GLU A 508 -13.37 13.20 12.61
C GLU A 508 -12.22 12.35 13.19
N THR A 509 -11.36 11.81 12.33
CA THR A 509 -10.20 10.97 12.68
C THR A 509 -8.89 11.74 12.88
N ARG A 510 -8.89 13.09 12.82
CA ARG A 510 -7.67 13.93 12.89
C ARG A 510 -7.87 15.19 13.75
N TRP A 511 -7.73 15.08 15.08
CA TRP A 511 -7.95 16.18 16.04
C TRP A 511 -7.08 17.43 15.82
N GLY A 512 -5.90 17.32 15.21
CA GLY A 512 -5.10 18.49 14.81
C GLY A 512 -5.84 19.43 13.83
N SER A 513 -6.82 18.90 13.08
CA SER A 513 -7.71 19.74 12.27
C SER A 513 -8.74 20.50 13.11
N HIS A 514 -9.25 19.92 14.21
CA HIS A 514 -10.09 20.63 15.18
C HIS A 514 -9.31 21.76 15.86
N TYR A 515 -8.03 21.54 16.22
CA TYR A 515 -7.16 22.60 16.75
C TYR A 515 -7.09 23.78 15.78
N ARG A 516 -6.81 23.51 14.50
CA ARG A 516 -6.75 24.55 13.45
C ARG A 516 -8.08 25.29 13.28
N THR A 517 -9.22 24.59 13.32
CA THR A 517 -10.55 25.24 13.26
C THR A 517 -10.79 26.13 14.48
N VAL A 518 -10.43 25.70 15.69
CA VAL A 518 -10.50 26.52 16.91
C VAL A 518 -9.61 27.76 16.83
N CYS A 519 -8.35 27.61 16.39
CA CYS A 519 -7.44 28.75 16.15
C CYS A 519 -8.02 29.75 15.15
N ASN A 520 -8.64 29.27 14.07
CA ASN A 520 -9.26 30.11 13.06
C ASN A 520 -10.52 30.83 13.60
N ILE A 521 -11.32 30.20 14.47
CA ILE A 521 -12.46 30.83 15.14
C ILE A 521 -11.99 31.95 16.08
N ILE A 522 -10.98 31.70 16.92
CA ILE A 522 -10.40 32.73 17.81
C ILE A 522 -9.82 33.90 16.99
N SER A 523 -9.07 33.59 15.93
CA SER A 523 -8.36 34.59 15.12
C SER A 523 -9.29 35.44 14.23
N MET A 524 -10.49 34.95 13.91
CA MET A 524 -11.48 35.65 13.08
C MET A 524 -12.75 36.01 13.87
N TYR A 525 -12.73 35.91 15.20
CA TYR A 525 -13.91 35.98 16.07
C TYR A 525 -14.89 37.14 15.79
N PRO A 526 -14.45 38.42 15.74
CA PRO A 526 -15.36 39.53 15.42
C PRO A 526 -15.91 39.42 14.00
N ILE A 527 -15.06 39.11 13.02
CA ILE A 527 -15.43 38.98 11.60
C ILE A 527 -16.51 37.88 11.42
N ILE A 528 -16.41 36.78 12.17
CA ILE A 528 -17.42 35.72 12.17
C ILE A 528 -18.73 36.21 12.77
N ARG A 529 -18.71 36.92 13.91
CA ARG A 529 -19.91 37.51 14.53
C ARG A 529 -20.59 38.52 13.59
N ASP A 530 -19.84 39.43 12.98
CA ASP A 530 -20.36 40.45 12.06
C ASP A 530 -21.03 39.80 10.83
N VAL A 531 -20.43 38.73 10.29
CA VAL A 531 -21.02 37.94 9.20
C VAL A 531 -22.28 37.20 9.66
N LEU A 532 -22.30 36.61 10.86
CA LEU A 532 -23.51 35.97 11.40
C LEU A 532 -24.65 36.98 11.60
N ILE A 533 -24.38 38.17 12.12
CA ILE A 533 -25.37 39.26 12.27
C ILE A 533 -25.92 39.63 10.88
N THR A 534 -25.04 39.91 9.91
CA THR A 534 -25.43 40.23 8.52
C THR A 534 -26.31 39.14 7.89
N LEU A 535 -26.05 37.86 8.19
CA LEU A 535 -26.85 36.73 7.70
C LEU A 535 -28.20 36.57 8.43
N GLY A 536 -28.31 37.05 9.67
CA GLY A 536 -29.56 37.10 10.43
C GLY A 536 -30.49 38.23 9.98
N GLU A 537 -29.93 39.33 9.45
CA GLU A 537 -30.69 40.42 8.84
C GLU A 537 -31.13 40.10 7.41
N ASP A 538 -30.34 39.32 6.65
CA ASP A 538 -30.66 38.92 5.28
C ASP A 538 -31.89 38.00 5.21
N THR A 539 -33.02 38.58 4.78
CA THR A 539 -34.30 37.87 4.60
C THR A 539 -34.26 36.73 3.59
N THR A 540 -33.23 36.63 2.73
CA THR A 540 -33.01 35.46 1.85
C THR A 540 -32.47 34.23 2.59
N HIS A 541 -32.12 34.37 3.88
CA HIS A 541 -31.59 33.30 4.73
C HIS A 541 -32.55 32.85 5.85
N LYS A 542 -33.83 33.22 5.77
CA LYS A 542 -34.91 32.85 6.73
C LYS A 542 -34.95 31.39 7.14
N ALA A 543 -34.65 30.44 6.24
CA ALA A 543 -34.63 29.01 6.57
C ALA A 543 -33.54 28.60 7.57
N ASP A 544 -32.48 29.40 7.72
CA ASP A 544 -31.41 29.20 8.70
C ASP A 544 -31.47 30.20 9.88
N TRP A 545 -32.36 31.20 9.87
CA TRP A 545 -32.38 32.29 10.86
C TRP A 545 -32.32 31.81 12.32
N ILE A 546 -33.07 30.77 12.69
CA ILE A 546 -33.05 30.20 14.05
C ILE A 546 -31.63 29.74 14.43
N LYS A 547 -30.92 29.07 13.51
CA LYS A 547 -29.53 28.60 13.70
C LYS A 547 -28.56 29.78 13.76
N ILE A 548 -28.78 30.79 12.92
CA ILE A 548 -27.93 31.98 12.83
C ILE A 548 -28.04 32.81 14.11
N HIS A 549 -29.26 33.17 14.56
CA HIS A 549 -29.46 33.90 15.81
C HIS A 549 -28.99 33.11 17.03
N PHE A 550 -29.18 31.79 17.06
CA PHE A 550 -28.60 30.93 18.09
C PHE A 550 -27.07 31.01 18.11
N MET A 551 -26.40 31.01 16.95
CA MET A 551 -24.94 31.14 16.89
C MET A 551 -24.43 32.56 17.18
N VAL A 552 -25.18 33.62 16.87
CA VAL A 552 -24.87 34.99 17.35
C VAL A 552 -24.92 35.01 18.88
N GLY A 553 -26.02 34.54 19.48
CA GLY A 553 -26.15 34.44 20.93
C GLY A 553 -25.10 33.53 21.59
N ALA A 554 -24.66 32.47 20.90
CA ALA A 554 -23.56 31.63 21.37
C ALA A 554 -22.24 32.42 21.41
N PHE A 555 -21.90 33.18 20.36
CA PHE A 555 -20.75 34.10 20.35
C PHE A 555 -20.90 35.27 21.35
N GLU A 556 -22.09 35.52 21.87
CA GLU A 556 -22.35 36.51 22.92
C GLU A 556 -22.45 35.88 24.32
N SER A 557 -22.24 34.55 24.43
CA SER A 557 -22.28 33.80 25.69
C SER A 557 -20.89 33.48 26.25
N PHE A 558 -20.77 33.52 27.58
CA PHE A 558 -19.55 33.10 28.28
C PHE A 558 -19.25 31.61 28.08
N ASP A 559 -20.27 30.73 28.11
CA ASP A 559 -20.17 29.28 27.85
C ASP A 559 -19.32 28.97 26.61
N PHE A 560 -19.61 29.62 25.48
CA PHE A 560 -18.92 29.39 24.21
C PHE A 560 -17.48 29.89 24.25
N VAL A 561 -17.25 31.12 24.74
CA VAL A 561 -15.89 31.70 24.80
C VAL A 561 -15.00 30.91 25.75
N PHE A 562 -15.53 30.48 26.89
CA PHE A 562 -14.85 29.64 27.87
C PHE A 562 -14.46 28.29 27.24
N SER A 563 -15.41 27.60 26.61
CA SER A 563 -15.19 26.31 25.95
C SER A 563 -14.20 26.42 24.78
N LEU A 564 -14.31 27.48 23.98
CA LEU A 564 -13.39 27.80 22.88
C LEU A 564 -11.94 27.95 23.36
N HIS A 565 -11.72 28.64 24.48
CA HIS A 565 -10.39 28.81 25.07
C HIS A 565 -9.88 27.53 25.75
N LEU A 566 -10.76 26.78 26.42
CA LEU A 566 -10.38 25.51 27.05
C LEU A 566 -9.94 24.50 25.99
N MET A 567 -10.73 24.32 24.93
CA MET A 567 -10.37 23.45 23.82
C MET A 567 -9.14 23.97 23.04
N PHE A 568 -8.93 25.29 22.94
CA PHE A 568 -7.68 25.83 22.37
C PHE A 568 -6.43 25.41 23.16
N VAL A 569 -6.46 25.47 24.50
CA VAL A 569 -5.34 25.07 25.35
C VAL A 569 -5.10 23.56 25.28
N ILE A 570 -6.16 22.75 25.42
CA ILE A 570 -6.10 21.29 25.37
C ILE A 570 -5.57 20.82 24.02
N LEU A 571 -6.24 21.25 22.94
CA LEU A 571 -5.89 20.82 21.59
C LEU A 571 -4.53 21.35 21.16
N GLY A 572 -4.09 22.51 21.68
CA GLY A 572 -2.74 23.02 21.45
C GLY A 572 -1.66 22.10 22.01
N TYR A 573 -1.72 21.75 23.30
CA TYR A 573 -0.74 20.85 23.91
C TYR A 573 -0.78 19.42 23.32
N THR A 574 -1.95 18.90 22.96
CA THR A 574 -2.03 17.58 22.32
C THR A 574 -1.63 17.62 20.84
N ASN A 575 -1.82 18.73 20.13
CA ASN A 575 -1.32 18.90 18.75
C ASN A 575 0.21 18.97 18.74
N GLU A 576 0.82 19.74 19.66
CA GLU A 576 2.28 19.82 19.83
C GLU A 576 2.90 18.42 20.09
N LEU A 577 2.30 17.64 20.99
CA LEU A 577 2.69 16.26 21.24
C LEU A 577 2.54 15.39 19.97
N SER A 578 1.39 15.48 19.28
CA SER A 578 1.12 14.69 18.08
C SER A 578 2.10 15.00 16.94
N GLU A 579 2.42 16.27 16.70
CA GLU A 579 3.40 16.69 15.69
C GLU A 579 4.82 16.21 16.00
N CYS A 580 5.18 16.04 17.28
CA CYS A 580 6.44 15.43 17.67
C CYS A 580 6.43 13.89 17.49
N LEU A 581 5.36 13.21 17.91
CA LEU A 581 5.21 11.76 17.77
C LEU A 581 5.21 11.27 16.30
N GLN A 582 4.83 12.12 15.34
CA GLN A 582 4.73 11.79 13.91
C GLN A 582 6.04 11.99 13.10
N ARG A 583 7.14 12.39 13.75
CA ARG A 583 8.46 12.55 13.13
C ARG A 583 9.08 11.19 12.81
N ARG A 584 9.60 11.00 11.59
CA ARG A 584 10.22 9.71 11.16
C ARG A 584 11.35 9.27 12.10
N GLU A 585 12.16 10.23 12.53
CA GLU A 585 13.36 9.99 13.34
C GLU A 585 13.05 9.76 14.83
N GLN A 586 11.80 9.87 15.26
CA GLN A 586 11.42 9.74 16.67
C GLN A 586 11.76 8.34 17.23
N ASP A 587 12.46 8.29 18.37
CA ASP A 587 12.67 7.07 19.14
C ASP A 587 11.61 6.90 20.25
N ILE A 588 11.40 5.65 20.68
CA ILE A 588 10.32 5.29 21.62
C ILE A 588 10.57 5.77 23.05
N ILE A 589 11.82 5.93 23.48
CA ILE A 589 12.15 6.46 24.82
C ILE A 589 11.88 7.96 24.85
N HIS A 590 12.33 8.70 23.83
CA HIS A 590 12.01 10.12 23.71
C HIS A 590 10.50 10.37 23.51
N ALA A 591 9.79 9.46 22.83
CA ALA A 591 8.33 9.54 22.70
C ALA A 591 7.61 9.43 24.06
N ILE A 592 8.05 8.51 24.92
CA ILE A 592 7.51 8.36 26.29
C ILE A 592 7.82 9.58 27.15
N GLN A 593 9.03 10.17 27.03
CA GLN A 593 9.37 11.43 27.70
C GLN A 593 8.41 12.56 27.30
N LEU A 594 8.09 12.70 26.01
CA LEU A 594 7.15 13.72 25.51
C LEU A 594 5.72 13.50 26.04
N VAL A 595 5.25 12.25 26.12
CA VAL A 595 3.97 11.93 26.77
C VAL A 595 4.00 12.31 28.26
N GLY A 596 5.11 12.04 28.97
CA GLY A 596 5.31 12.48 30.35
C GLY A 596 5.29 14.00 30.53
N VAL A 597 5.90 14.75 29.60
CA VAL A 597 5.81 16.23 29.57
C VAL A 597 4.36 16.69 29.38
N ALA A 598 3.59 16.04 28.51
CA ALA A 598 2.18 16.36 28.32
C ALA A 598 1.34 16.06 29.58
N LYS A 599 1.51 14.89 30.22
CA LYS A 599 0.88 14.55 31.51
C LYS A 599 1.19 15.63 32.57
N ASN A 600 2.46 16.02 32.70
CA ASN A 600 2.89 17.07 33.63
C ASN A 600 2.26 18.45 33.32
N ARG A 601 2.11 18.83 32.04
CA ARG A 601 1.41 20.07 31.66
C ARG A 601 -0.07 20.04 32.05
N MET A 602 -0.75 18.90 31.90
CA MET A 602 -2.15 18.75 32.34
C MET A 602 -2.29 18.86 33.86
N GLN A 603 -1.37 18.25 34.63
CA GLN A 603 -1.36 18.39 36.09
C GLN A 603 -1.07 19.82 36.57
N HIS A 604 -0.20 20.57 35.89
CA HIS A 604 0.03 21.99 36.19
C HIS A 604 -1.18 22.88 35.82
N LEU A 605 -1.86 22.62 34.69
CA LEU A 605 -3.14 23.28 34.37
C LEU A 605 -4.17 23.05 35.49
N ARG A 606 -4.31 21.79 35.95
CA ARG A 606 -5.22 21.41 37.04
C ARG A 606 -4.94 22.15 38.34
N SER A 607 -3.70 22.15 38.79
CA SER A 607 -3.33 22.65 40.13
C SER A 607 -3.25 24.17 40.21
N GLU A 608 -2.64 24.81 39.21
CA GLU A 608 -2.24 26.23 39.27
C GLU A 608 -2.79 27.05 38.09
N GLY A 609 -3.10 26.40 36.96
CA GLY A 609 -3.48 27.07 35.71
C GLY A 609 -4.78 27.87 35.73
N TRP A 610 -5.73 27.56 36.63
CA TRP A 610 -7.07 28.15 36.65
C TRP A 610 -7.08 29.69 36.58
N ASN A 611 -6.32 30.35 37.45
CA ASN A 611 -6.34 31.81 37.56
C ASN A 611 -5.84 32.49 36.27
N GLN A 612 -4.78 31.96 35.67
CA GLN A 612 -4.22 32.48 34.42
C GLN A 612 -5.13 32.15 33.22
N PHE A 613 -5.79 30.98 33.24
CA PHE A 613 -6.77 30.61 32.23
C PHE A 613 -7.99 31.53 32.25
N LEU A 614 -8.62 31.70 33.42
CA LEU A 614 -9.78 32.58 33.59
C LEU A 614 -9.43 34.03 33.20
N GLN A 615 -8.27 34.55 33.59
CA GLN A 615 -7.83 35.89 33.21
C GLN A 615 -7.76 36.06 31.67
N LYS A 616 -7.26 35.06 30.93
CA LYS A 616 -7.24 35.08 29.46
C LYS A 616 -8.65 35.10 28.87
N VAL A 617 -9.56 34.29 29.39
CA VAL A 617 -10.98 34.28 28.97
C VAL A 617 -11.65 35.63 29.25
N THR A 618 -11.52 36.17 30.47
CA THR A 618 -12.05 37.49 30.85
C THR A 618 -11.52 38.62 29.96
N LEU A 619 -10.22 38.63 29.65
CA LEU A 619 -9.64 39.63 28.74
C LEU A 619 -10.20 39.51 27.32
N PHE A 620 -10.43 38.29 26.83
CA PHE A 620 -11.06 38.08 25.52
C PHE A 620 -12.53 38.53 25.52
N CYS A 621 -13.31 38.16 26.54
CA CYS A 621 -14.70 38.59 26.69
C CYS A 621 -14.82 40.12 26.71
N ASN A 622 -14.01 40.79 27.55
CA ASN A 622 -13.97 42.25 27.63
C ASN A 622 -13.59 42.92 26.30
N LYS A 623 -12.64 42.33 25.55
CA LYS A 623 -12.24 42.83 24.22
C LYS A 623 -13.37 42.74 23.18
N HIS A 624 -14.26 41.76 23.30
CA HIS A 624 -15.30 41.47 22.30
C HIS A 624 -16.73 41.80 22.75
N GLY A 625 -16.91 42.35 23.96
CA GLY A 625 -18.20 42.79 24.51
C GLY A 625 -19.09 41.65 25.02
N VAL A 626 -18.49 40.54 25.45
CA VAL A 626 -19.18 39.40 26.06
C VAL A 626 -19.25 39.59 27.57
N GLU A 627 -20.42 39.40 28.17
CA GLU A 627 -20.61 39.53 29.63
C GLU A 627 -19.87 38.40 30.37
N VAL A 628 -19.16 38.75 31.44
CA VAL A 628 -18.43 37.80 32.30
C VAL A 628 -19.24 37.59 33.58
N PRO A 629 -19.75 36.38 33.85
CA PRO A 629 -20.62 36.13 35.00
C PRO A 629 -19.85 36.16 36.32
N THR A 630 -20.50 36.65 37.37
CA THR A 630 -20.01 36.56 38.76
C THR A 630 -19.89 35.09 39.19
N MET A 631 -18.72 34.67 39.69
CA MET A 631 -18.43 33.26 39.98
C MET A 631 -19.29 32.68 41.11
N GLU A 632 -19.65 33.52 42.08
CA GLU A 632 -20.56 33.23 43.19
C GLU A 632 -22.04 33.24 42.78
N GLY A 633 -22.34 33.71 41.57
CA GLY A 633 -23.70 33.73 41.02
C GLY A 633 -24.20 32.34 40.64
N ASN A 634 -25.52 32.17 40.59
CA ASN A 634 -26.15 30.96 40.05
C ASN A 634 -25.82 30.81 38.56
N TYR A 635 -25.43 29.61 38.14
CA TYR A 635 -25.22 29.31 36.73
C TYR A 635 -26.54 29.32 35.95
N VAL A 636 -26.53 29.95 34.78
CA VAL A 636 -27.65 30.00 33.83
C VAL A 636 -27.10 29.60 32.45
N PRO A 637 -27.45 28.41 31.93
CA PRO A 637 -26.87 27.92 30.69
C PRO A 637 -27.38 28.70 29.48
N PHE A 638 -26.49 29.07 28.56
CA PHE A 638 -26.92 29.55 27.24
C PHE A 638 -27.46 28.39 26.40
N GLY A 639 -28.61 28.59 25.73
CA GLY A 639 -29.17 27.68 24.73
C GLY A 639 -29.69 26.32 25.23
N ARG A 640 -29.48 25.97 26.51
CA ARG A 640 -29.88 24.69 27.12
C ARG A 640 -31.02 24.88 28.12
N SER A 641 -31.89 23.88 28.26
CA SER A 641 -32.99 23.93 29.24
C SER A 641 -32.46 23.73 30.66
N ARG A 642 -32.81 24.64 31.57
CA ARG A 642 -32.48 24.56 33.02
C ARG A 642 -32.95 23.26 33.70
N ARG A 643 -33.84 22.47 33.08
CA ARG A 643 -34.28 21.16 33.60
C ARG A 643 -33.21 20.06 33.50
N PHE A 644 -32.19 20.25 32.66
CA PHE A 644 -31.10 19.30 32.44
C PHE A 644 -29.75 19.79 33.00
N VAL A 645 -29.77 20.86 33.80
CA VAL A 645 -28.59 21.49 34.39
C VAL A 645 -28.78 21.56 35.90
N ARG A 646 -27.69 21.36 36.65
CA ARG A 646 -27.71 21.38 38.12
C ARG A 646 -27.85 22.82 38.63
N ASN A 647 -28.60 23.00 39.72
CA ASN A 647 -28.59 24.26 40.46
C ASN A 647 -27.25 24.39 41.21
N GLN A 648 -26.32 25.16 40.66
CA GLN A 648 -24.95 25.31 41.16
C GLN A 648 -24.39 26.71 40.85
N THR A 649 -23.23 27.06 41.43
CA THR A 649 -22.57 28.34 41.14
C THR A 649 -21.83 28.32 39.80
N ASN A 650 -21.44 29.51 39.32
CA ASN A 650 -20.57 29.63 38.15
C ASN A 650 -19.14 29.07 38.41
N ASP A 651 -18.58 29.16 39.64
CA ASP A 651 -17.34 28.44 40.00
C ASP A 651 -17.53 26.92 39.94
N ASP A 652 -18.60 26.38 40.55
CA ASP A 652 -18.88 24.94 40.51
C ASP A 652 -18.97 24.41 39.07
N HIS A 653 -19.69 25.11 38.19
CA HIS A 653 -19.83 24.71 36.79
C HIS A 653 -18.52 24.91 35.99
N PHE A 654 -18.04 26.14 35.85
CA PHE A 654 -16.92 26.43 34.95
C PHE A 654 -15.59 25.88 35.48
N ARG A 655 -15.32 26.00 36.78
CA ARG A 655 -14.05 25.53 37.36
C ARG A 655 -14.05 24.04 37.63
N ARG A 656 -15.09 23.51 38.29
CA ARG A 656 -15.06 22.15 38.87
C ARG A 656 -15.59 21.11 37.89
N GLU A 657 -16.77 21.36 37.31
CA GLU A 657 -17.40 20.44 36.36
C GLU A 657 -16.72 20.47 34.97
N ILE A 658 -16.49 21.66 34.41
CA ILE A 658 -15.84 21.78 33.09
C ILE A 658 -14.31 21.75 33.19
N TYR A 659 -13.65 22.79 33.73
CA TYR A 659 -12.18 22.93 33.62
C TYR A 659 -11.44 21.76 34.29
N ILE A 660 -11.71 21.51 35.57
CA ILE A 660 -11.14 20.40 36.35
C ILE A 660 -11.58 19.05 35.76
N GLY A 661 -12.86 18.85 35.48
CA GLY A 661 -13.39 17.57 34.97
C GLY A 661 -12.84 17.16 33.61
N VAL A 662 -12.68 18.10 32.67
CA VAL A 662 -12.08 17.84 31.36
C VAL A 662 -10.58 17.52 31.50
N ILE A 663 -9.84 18.27 32.32
CA ILE A 663 -8.40 18.02 32.55
C ILE A 663 -8.17 16.68 33.29
N ASP A 664 -9.04 16.32 34.25
CA ASP A 664 -9.02 15.02 34.91
C ASP A 664 -9.25 13.89 33.91
N LYS A 665 -10.29 14.00 33.06
CA LYS A 665 -10.58 12.97 32.06
C LYS A 665 -9.46 12.85 31.02
N ILE A 666 -8.84 13.95 30.59
CA ILE A 666 -7.64 13.91 29.73
C ILE A 666 -6.49 13.20 30.44
N SER A 667 -6.26 13.50 31.71
CA SER A 667 -5.18 12.86 32.50
C SER A 667 -5.44 11.37 32.65
N GLN A 668 -6.65 10.96 33.04
CA GLN A 668 -7.07 9.57 33.16
C GLN A 668 -6.97 8.78 31.84
N GLU A 669 -7.28 9.41 30.70
CA GLU A 669 -7.16 8.79 29.39
C GLU A 669 -5.70 8.74 28.89
N LEU A 670 -4.88 9.76 29.21
CA LEU A 670 -3.42 9.73 28.99
C LEU A 670 -2.73 8.69 29.88
N ASP A 671 -3.24 8.49 31.09
CA ASP A 671 -2.83 7.42 31.99
C ASP A 671 -3.26 6.08 31.39
N SER A 672 -4.53 5.71 31.44
CA SER A 672 -5.02 4.39 31.00
C SER A 672 -4.66 3.95 29.56
N ARG A 673 -4.25 4.84 28.65
CA ARG A 673 -3.77 4.50 27.30
C ARG A 673 -2.24 4.47 27.15
N PHE A 674 -1.47 5.16 27.99
CA PHE A 674 0.00 5.15 27.96
C PHE A 674 0.64 4.60 29.25
N ASP A 675 -0.16 4.13 30.20
CA ASP A 675 0.27 3.37 31.36
C ASP A 675 0.89 2.06 30.88
N GLU A 676 2.20 1.96 31.09
CA GLU A 676 2.94 0.70 31.00
C GLU A 676 2.90 0.01 29.64
N VAL A 677 3.19 0.75 28.56
CA VAL A 677 3.74 0.13 27.34
C VAL A 677 4.98 -0.67 27.76
N ASN A 678 4.86 -2.00 27.80
CA ASN A 678 5.85 -2.99 28.23
C ASN A 678 6.85 -2.51 29.31
N MET A 679 6.42 -2.38 30.56
CA MET A 679 7.26 -1.94 31.70
C MET A 679 8.68 -2.53 31.69
N GLU A 680 8.82 -3.86 31.52
CA GLU A 680 10.15 -4.48 31.53
C GLU A 680 10.97 -4.10 30.28
N LEU A 681 10.43 -4.30 29.06
CA LEU A 681 11.15 -4.03 27.81
C LEU A 681 11.59 -2.57 27.71
N LEU A 682 10.69 -1.62 28.01
CA LEU A 682 10.99 -0.20 27.87
C LEU A 682 11.81 0.37 29.04
N SER A 683 11.72 -0.19 30.24
CA SER A 683 12.71 0.05 31.30
C SER A 683 14.09 -0.43 30.86
N CYS A 684 14.19 -1.60 30.22
CA CYS A 684 15.45 -2.12 29.70
C CYS A 684 16.02 -1.27 28.56
N MET A 685 15.18 -0.79 27.64
CA MET A 685 15.57 0.15 26.58
C MET A 685 16.00 1.53 27.13
N SER A 686 15.39 2.01 28.22
CA SER A 686 15.74 3.29 28.85
C SER A 686 17.17 3.32 29.43
N ALA A 687 17.77 2.15 29.67
CA ALA A 687 19.15 2.01 30.15
C ALA A 687 20.21 2.33 29.07
N LEU A 688 19.82 2.50 27.80
CA LEU A 688 20.71 2.98 26.73
C LEU A 688 20.65 4.50 26.52
N ASN A 689 19.81 5.23 27.24
CA ASN A 689 19.62 6.67 27.03
C ASN A 689 20.88 7.47 27.47
N PRO A 690 21.48 8.30 26.58
CA PRO A 690 22.67 9.09 26.92
C PRO A 690 22.39 10.32 27.80
N SER A 691 21.12 10.71 27.98
CA SER A 691 20.69 11.86 28.78
C SER A 691 21.42 11.96 30.12
N ASN A 692 21.85 13.17 30.47
CA ASN A 692 22.56 13.50 31.71
C ASN A 692 23.84 12.66 31.95
N SER A 693 24.64 12.42 30.89
CA SER A 693 25.85 11.56 30.93
C SER A 693 25.53 10.10 31.28
N PHE A 694 24.57 9.54 30.54
CA PHE A 694 24.09 8.16 30.67
C PHE A 694 23.59 7.88 32.10
N ALA A 695 22.82 8.81 32.69
CA ALA A 695 22.39 8.72 34.09
C ALA A 695 21.45 7.54 34.38
N SER A 696 20.71 7.06 33.36
CA SER A 696 19.83 5.90 33.46
C SER A 696 20.52 4.56 33.17
N PHE A 697 21.82 4.55 32.87
CA PHE A 697 22.52 3.32 32.46
C PHE A 697 22.61 2.28 33.58
N ASP A 698 22.20 1.07 33.24
CA ASP A 698 22.11 -0.09 34.11
C ASP A 698 22.46 -1.32 33.26
N ALA A 699 23.64 -1.90 33.51
CA ALA A 699 24.14 -3.03 32.74
C ALA A 699 23.26 -4.29 32.87
N GLN A 700 22.57 -4.49 34.00
CA GLN A 700 21.67 -5.63 34.17
C GLN A 700 20.38 -5.45 33.37
N LYS A 701 19.89 -4.22 33.22
CA LYS A 701 18.80 -3.89 32.29
C LYS A 701 19.19 -4.05 30.83
N VAL A 702 20.39 -3.64 30.41
CA VAL A 702 20.84 -3.85 29.02
C VAL A 702 21.11 -5.33 28.72
N ARG A 703 21.64 -6.07 29.70
CA ARG A 703 21.73 -7.54 29.66
C ARG A 703 20.35 -8.18 29.52
N ARG A 704 19.36 -7.75 30.30
CA ARG A 704 17.96 -8.20 30.22
C ARG A 704 17.30 -7.83 28.89
N LEU A 705 17.66 -6.69 28.28
CA LEU A 705 17.21 -6.31 26.94
C LEU A 705 17.58 -7.36 25.89
N ALA A 706 18.78 -7.95 25.99
CA ALA A 706 19.24 -8.99 25.07
C ALA A 706 18.44 -10.30 25.16
N GLU A 707 17.90 -10.63 26.34
CA GLU A 707 17.08 -11.84 26.53
C GLU A 707 15.75 -11.79 25.76
N PHE A 708 15.30 -10.62 25.30
CA PHE A 708 14.16 -10.45 24.39
C PHE A 708 14.49 -10.74 22.91
N TYR A 709 15.78 -10.88 22.55
CA TYR A 709 16.23 -11.12 21.17
C TYR A 709 17.02 -12.45 21.00
N PRO A 710 16.51 -13.61 21.48
CA PRO A 710 17.25 -14.88 21.54
C PRO A 710 17.51 -15.54 20.16
N LYS A 711 17.04 -14.94 19.05
CA LYS A 711 17.38 -15.33 17.67
C LYS A 711 18.54 -14.52 17.09
N ASP A 712 18.97 -13.45 17.76
CA ASP A 712 20.02 -12.52 17.27
C ASP A 712 21.18 -12.36 18.27
N ILE A 713 20.96 -12.67 19.55
CA ILE A 713 21.98 -12.70 20.60
C ILE A 713 21.91 -14.06 21.29
N PHE A 714 22.98 -14.84 21.24
CA PHE A 714 23.01 -16.22 21.77
C PHE A 714 23.62 -16.28 23.18
N GLY A 715 23.53 -17.42 23.85
CA GLY A 715 23.99 -17.56 25.24
C GLY A 715 25.47 -17.22 25.48
N SER A 716 26.33 -17.44 24.48
CA SER A 716 27.74 -17.01 24.49
C SER A 716 27.91 -15.49 24.35
N ASP A 717 27.00 -14.82 23.64
CA ASP A 717 27.05 -13.38 23.44
C ASP A 717 26.59 -12.62 24.68
N LEU A 718 25.74 -13.19 25.54
CA LEU A 718 25.37 -12.55 26.82
C LEU A 718 26.61 -12.30 27.72
N VAL A 719 27.53 -13.27 27.81
CA VAL A 719 28.78 -13.11 28.56
C VAL A 719 29.72 -12.09 27.89
N ARG A 720 29.71 -12.03 26.55
CA ARG A 720 30.47 -11.03 25.77
C ARG A 720 29.89 -9.62 25.93
N LEU A 721 28.57 -9.51 26.03
CA LEU A 721 27.83 -8.28 26.27
C LEU A 721 28.11 -7.74 27.68
N GLU A 722 28.11 -8.58 28.71
CA GLU A 722 28.46 -8.18 30.09
C GLU A 722 29.85 -7.49 30.12
N LEU A 723 30.87 -8.11 29.52
CA LEU A 723 32.23 -7.54 29.41
C LEU A 723 32.31 -6.28 28.52
N GLN A 724 31.47 -6.18 27.49
CA GLN A 724 31.36 -4.97 26.67
C GLN A 724 30.66 -3.82 27.42
N LEU A 725 29.69 -4.09 28.30
CA LEU A 725 28.90 -3.05 28.97
C LEU A 725 29.74 -2.24 29.97
N ASP A 726 30.60 -2.92 30.75
CA ASP A 726 31.55 -2.26 31.65
C ASP A 726 32.49 -1.32 30.88
N THR A 727 33.13 -1.84 29.83
CA THR A 727 34.08 -1.08 29.01
C THR A 727 33.42 -0.05 28.08
N TYR A 728 32.11 -0.20 27.80
CA TYR A 728 31.31 0.76 27.06
C TYR A 728 31.02 1.99 27.90
N ILE A 729 30.45 1.83 29.09
CA ILE A 729 29.95 2.96 29.87
C ILE A 729 31.08 3.87 30.36
N ASP A 730 32.21 3.29 30.77
CA ASP A 730 33.39 4.05 31.15
C ASP A 730 33.93 4.90 29.98
N VAL A 731 34.00 4.33 28.78
CA VAL A 731 34.46 5.07 27.60
C VAL A 731 33.44 6.11 27.16
N MET A 732 32.14 5.83 27.18
CA MET A 732 31.11 6.80 26.80
C MET A 732 31.04 8.00 27.76
N ARG A 733 31.30 7.80 29.07
CA ARG A 733 31.26 8.88 30.06
C ARG A 733 32.54 9.74 30.10
N HIS A 734 33.68 9.24 29.63
CA HIS A 734 34.96 9.97 29.61
C HIS A 734 35.36 10.53 28.24
N ASP A 735 34.64 10.20 27.16
CA ASP A 735 34.92 10.67 25.80
C ASP A 735 34.01 11.87 25.49
N ASP A 736 34.54 13.11 25.58
CA ASP A 736 33.80 14.38 25.45
C ASP A 736 32.88 14.46 24.22
N ARG A 737 33.18 13.68 23.16
CA ARG A 737 32.37 13.58 21.94
C ARG A 737 30.97 12.98 22.16
N PHE A 738 30.73 12.37 23.31
CA PHE A 738 29.42 11.84 23.74
C PHE A 738 28.77 12.69 24.84
N SER A 739 29.40 13.79 25.25
CA SER A 739 28.77 14.76 26.16
C SER A 739 27.62 15.51 25.48
N GLY A 740 26.57 15.84 26.25
CA GLY A 740 25.43 16.61 25.76
C GLY A 740 24.45 15.87 24.82
N LEU A 741 24.61 14.56 24.60
CA LEU A 741 23.65 13.76 23.83
C LEU A 741 22.36 13.54 24.62
N GLU A 742 21.20 13.84 24.02
CA GLU A 742 19.89 13.75 24.71
C GLU A 742 19.06 12.50 24.34
N ASN A 743 19.18 11.99 23.11
CA ASN A 743 18.32 10.92 22.56
C ASN A 743 19.12 9.74 21.96
N LEU A 744 18.42 8.67 21.60
CA LEU A 744 19.04 7.42 21.12
C LEU A 744 19.54 7.50 19.67
N VAL A 745 18.99 8.40 18.86
CA VAL A 745 19.41 8.59 17.46
C VAL A 745 20.78 9.26 17.41
N ASP A 746 20.97 10.35 18.14
CA ASP A 746 22.25 11.05 18.18
C ASP A 746 23.36 10.14 18.75
N LEU A 747 23.05 9.32 19.76
CA LEU A 747 23.96 8.28 20.26
C LEU A 747 24.34 7.27 19.16
N SER A 748 23.36 6.75 18.42
CA SER A 748 23.57 5.77 17.34
C SER A 748 24.43 6.35 16.23
N VAL A 749 24.12 7.57 15.76
CA VAL A 749 24.94 8.32 14.80
C VAL A 749 26.36 8.52 15.35
N LYS A 750 26.51 8.89 16.63
CA LYS A 750 27.83 9.13 17.23
C LYS A 750 28.67 7.87 17.34
N LEU A 751 28.07 6.72 17.65
CA LEU A 751 28.74 5.42 17.62
C LEU A 751 29.18 5.02 16.20
N VAL A 752 28.45 5.47 15.15
CA VAL A 752 28.88 5.32 13.76
C VAL A 752 30.04 6.25 13.40
N GLU A 753 29.89 7.58 13.59
CA GLU A 753 30.93 8.58 13.31
C GLU A 753 32.29 8.25 13.95
N THR A 754 32.26 7.76 15.20
CA THR A 754 33.46 7.46 15.99
C THR A 754 34.00 6.04 15.79
N ASN A 755 33.39 5.24 14.91
CA ASN A 755 33.64 3.81 14.69
C ASN A 755 33.48 2.89 15.92
N ARG A 756 32.92 3.41 17.04
CA ARG A 756 32.68 2.66 18.28
C ARG A 756 31.64 1.54 18.10
N HIS A 757 30.74 1.64 17.12
CA HIS A 757 29.79 0.58 16.76
C HIS A 757 30.45 -0.77 16.42
N ASN A 758 31.69 -0.77 15.91
CA ASN A 758 32.46 -2.00 15.63
C ASN A 758 33.21 -2.54 16.86
N VAL A 759 33.32 -1.75 17.93
CA VAL A 759 34.00 -2.12 19.19
C VAL A 759 32.99 -2.68 20.19
N TYR A 760 31.80 -2.11 20.23
CA TYR A 760 30.68 -2.48 21.09
C TYR A 760 29.53 -3.03 20.24
N ASP A 761 29.81 -4.04 19.42
CA ASP A 761 28.90 -4.59 18.40
C ASP A 761 27.58 -5.07 18.99
N LEU A 762 27.59 -5.72 20.16
CA LEU A 762 26.36 -6.18 20.82
C LEU A 762 25.55 -5.02 21.42
N VAL A 763 26.22 -4.01 21.99
CA VAL A 763 25.54 -2.81 22.51
C VAL A 763 24.90 -2.00 21.38
N TYR A 764 25.59 -1.87 20.24
CA TYR A 764 25.05 -1.21 19.05
C TYR A 764 23.94 -2.03 18.37
N LEU A 765 24.03 -3.37 18.37
CA LEU A 765 22.95 -4.24 17.91
C LEU A 765 21.68 -4.05 18.75
N LEU A 766 21.81 -3.98 20.08
CA LEU A 766 20.69 -3.68 20.98
C LEU A 766 20.11 -2.28 20.73
N LEU A 767 20.96 -1.26 20.60
CA LEU A 767 20.54 0.11 20.27
C LEU A 767 19.74 0.16 18.96
N LYS A 768 20.18 -0.57 17.93
CA LYS A 768 19.42 -0.76 16.69
C LYS A 768 18.05 -1.37 16.96
N MET A 769 17.94 -2.45 17.74
CA MET A 769 16.64 -3.05 18.07
C MET A 769 15.68 -2.06 18.76
N VAL A 770 16.19 -1.11 19.58
CA VAL A 770 15.36 -0.03 20.15
C VAL A 770 14.89 0.95 19.08
N LEU A 771 15.80 1.41 18.21
CA LEU A 771 15.50 2.37 17.14
C LEU A 771 14.55 1.81 16.06
N LEU A 772 14.53 0.48 15.89
CA LEU A 772 13.58 -0.21 15.01
C LEU A 772 12.13 -0.07 15.49
N LEU A 773 11.85 0.11 16.79
CA LEU A 773 10.47 0.18 17.26
C LEU A 773 9.76 1.44 16.71
N PRO A 774 8.65 1.29 15.96
CA PRO A 774 7.95 2.42 15.38
C PRO A 774 7.07 3.12 16.42
N VAL A 775 7.11 4.46 16.46
CA VAL A 775 6.30 5.26 17.39
C VAL A 775 4.91 5.59 16.84
N ALA A 776 4.81 5.86 15.53
CA ALA A 776 3.56 6.22 14.87
C ALA A 776 3.53 5.79 13.40
N THR A 777 2.36 5.44 12.87
CA THR A 777 2.10 5.09 11.46
C THR A 777 2.16 6.28 10.49
N ALA A 778 2.71 7.42 10.90
CA ALA A 778 2.66 8.67 10.14
C ALA A 778 3.27 8.59 8.73
N SER A 779 4.22 7.69 8.48
CA SER A 779 4.74 7.44 7.12
C SER A 779 3.73 6.74 6.21
N VAL A 780 2.86 5.90 6.77
CA VAL A 780 1.74 5.25 6.06
C VAL A 780 0.60 6.24 5.81
N GLU A 781 0.24 7.06 6.81
CA GLU A 781 -0.72 8.17 6.62
C GLU A 781 -0.28 9.17 5.55
N ARG A 782 1.03 9.42 5.45
CA ARG A 782 1.64 10.24 4.38
C ARG A 782 1.53 9.56 3.02
N ALA A 783 1.58 8.23 2.92
CA ALA A 783 1.35 7.50 1.68
C ALA A 783 -0.12 7.60 1.20
N PHE A 784 -1.11 7.49 2.10
CA PHE A 784 -2.52 7.76 1.77
C PHE A 784 -2.74 9.22 1.35
N SER A 785 -2.13 10.17 2.07
CA SER A 785 -2.15 11.59 1.68
C SER A 785 -1.46 11.84 0.33
N GLY A 786 -0.51 10.99 -0.06
CA GLY A 786 0.11 10.98 -1.39
C GLY A 786 -0.77 10.35 -2.48
N MET A 787 -1.55 9.32 -2.13
CA MET A 787 -2.51 8.66 -3.01
C MET A 787 -3.57 9.63 -3.54
N ASP A 788 -4.01 10.62 -2.75
CA ASP A 788 -4.93 11.68 -3.21
C ASP A 788 -4.38 12.49 -4.41
N PHE A 789 -3.06 12.70 -4.48
CA PHE A 789 -2.42 13.37 -5.64
C PHE A 789 -2.29 12.41 -6.83
N VAL A 790 -1.88 11.17 -6.57
CA VAL A 790 -1.63 10.17 -7.63
C VAL A 790 -2.93 9.67 -8.27
N LYS A 791 -3.97 9.37 -7.48
CA LYS A 791 -5.26 8.78 -7.88
C LYS A 791 -6.42 9.74 -7.59
N THR A 792 -6.41 10.90 -8.24
CA THR A 792 -7.53 11.85 -8.16
C THR A 792 -8.83 11.29 -8.73
N LYS A 793 -9.99 11.90 -8.39
CA LYS A 793 -11.30 11.61 -8.99
C LYS A 793 -11.33 11.62 -10.54
N ARG A 794 -10.40 12.33 -11.20
CA ARG A 794 -10.26 12.34 -12.67
C ARG A 794 -9.30 11.26 -13.22
N ARG A 795 -8.41 10.71 -12.39
CA ARG A 795 -7.41 9.68 -12.73
C ARG A 795 -7.80 8.27 -12.24
N ASN A 796 -9.01 8.08 -11.74
CA ASN A 796 -9.45 6.87 -11.04
C ASN A 796 -9.46 5.56 -11.87
N LYS A 797 -9.25 5.60 -13.20
CA LYS A 797 -9.20 4.42 -14.09
C LYS A 797 -7.82 3.74 -14.16
N MET A 798 -7.03 3.79 -13.09
CA MET A 798 -5.71 3.14 -13.01
C MET A 798 -5.82 1.78 -12.31
N SER A 799 -5.04 0.78 -12.77
CA SER A 799 -4.91 -0.51 -12.07
C SER A 799 -4.19 -0.33 -10.74
N ASP A 800 -4.38 -1.26 -9.82
CA ASP A 800 -3.78 -1.21 -8.49
C ASP A 800 -2.24 -1.29 -8.57
N THR A 801 -1.69 -2.03 -9.52
CA THR A 801 -0.24 -2.02 -9.86
C THR A 801 0.27 -0.68 -10.41
N LEU A 802 -0.52 0.02 -11.22
CA LEU A 802 -0.13 1.34 -11.74
C LEU A 802 -0.29 2.43 -10.68
N LEU A 803 -1.21 2.25 -9.73
CA LEU A 803 -1.28 3.07 -8.52
C LEU A 803 -0.01 2.89 -7.71
N ASP A 804 0.35 1.65 -7.37
CA ASP A 804 1.51 1.33 -6.55
C ASP A 804 2.84 1.83 -7.17
N ASP A 805 3.14 1.49 -8.43
CA ASP A 805 4.37 1.95 -9.09
C ASP A 805 4.43 3.49 -9.24
N CYS A 806 3.28 4.16 -9.38
CA CYS A 806 3.24 5.64 -9.36
C CYS A 806 3.37 6.21 -7.93
N LEU A 807 2.88 5.52 -6.91
CA LEU A 807 2.89 6.00 -5.53
C LEU A 807 4.26 5.82 -4.89
N VAL A 808 4.92 4.68 -5.07
CA VAL A 808 6.28 4.43 -4.57
C VAL A 808 7.26 5.48 -5.10
N THR A 809 7.23 5.72 -6.41
CA THR A 809 8.09 6.73 -7.06
C THR A 809 7.71 8.17 -6.73
N PHE A 810 6.49 8.43 -6.25
CA PHE A 810 6.03 9.73 -5.76
C PHE A 810 6.27 9.95 -4.26
N MET A 811 6.39 8.89 -3.46
CA MET A 811 6.73 8.97 -2.04
C MET A 811 8.25 9.04 -1.85
N GLU A 812 8.99 8.17 -2.54
CA GLU A 812 10.44 8.01 -2.42
C GLU A 812 11.19 8.80 -3.49
N ARG A 813 10.82 10.08 -3.65
CA ARG A 813 11.30 10.95 -4.75
C ARG A 813 12.81 11.19 -4.71
N ASP A 814 13.38 11.28 -3.52
CA ASP A 814 14.83 11.48 -3.35
C ASP A 814 15.61 10.25 -3.83
N ILE A 815 15.09 9.04 -3.59
CA ILE A 815 15.64 7.79 -4.13
C ILE A 815 15.41 7.73 -5.65
N LEU A 816 14.19 8.02 -6.14
CA LEU A 816 13.88 8.07 -7.57
C LEU A 816 14.83 9.02 -8.31
N LYS A 817 15.08 10.21 -7.78
CA LYS A 817 15.99 11.21 -8.33
C LYS A 817 17.37 10.61 -8.59
N ASP A 818 17.87 9.82 -7.63
CA ASP A 818 19.18 9.18 -7.68
C ASP A 818 19.17 7.81 -8.41
N VAL A 819 18.03 7.28 -8.87
CA VAL A 819 17.96 6.10 -9.75
C VAL A 819 18.62 6.40 -11.10
N ASP A 820 19.56 5.56 -11.51
CA ASP A 820 20.31 5.71 -12.76
C ASP A 820 19.43 5.42 -14.00
N GLU A 821 19.68 6.12 -15.10
CA GLU A 821 18.95 5.93 -16.35
C GLU A 821 19.33 4.60 -17.03
N ASP A 822 20.58 4.15 -16.92
CA ASP A 822 21.07 2.93 -17.56
C ASP A 822 20.58 1.64 -16.88
N ASP A 823 20.41 1.64 -15.55
CA ASP A 823 19.77 0.52 -14.85
C ASP A 823 18.27 0.43 -15.21
N VAL A 824 17.57 1.56 -15.30
CA VAL A 824 16.16 1.58 -15.77
C VAL A 824 16.06 1.13 -17.23
N ILE A 825 17.01 1.48 -18.10
CA ILE A 825 17.08 0.98 -19.49
C ILE A 825 17.30 -0.54 -19.49
N LYS A 826 18.24 -1.06 -18.69
CA LYS A 826 18.58 -2.48 -18.57
C LYS A 826 17.38 -3.30 -18.07
N THR A 827 16.71 -2.87 -17.01
CA THR A 827 15.49 -3.51 -16.49
C THR A 827 14.33 -3.42 -17.49
N PHE A 828 14.14 -2.27 -18.16
CA PHE A 828 13.15 -2.13 -19.23
C PHE A 828 13.39 -3.10 -20.39
N MET A 829 14.65 -3.30 -20.79
CA MET A 829 15.04 -4.27 -21.82
C MET A 829 14.85 -5.73 -21.36
N ALA A 830 14.99 -6.03 -20.07
CA ALA A 830 14.80 -7.38 -19.53
C ALA A 830 13.33 -7.83 -19.50
N ILE A 831 12.38 -6.92 -19.29
CA ILE A 831 10.94 -7.23 -19.13
C ILE A 831 10.32 -8.00 -20.31
N ARG A 832 10.84 -7.82 -21.54
CA ARG A 832 10.47 -8.62 -22.73
C ARG A 832 11.63 -8.68 -23.72
N ASN A 833 11.71 -9.74 -24.52
CA ASN A 833 12.49 -9.75 -25.76
C ASN A 833 11.89 -8.77 -26.80
N ARG A 834 12.12 -7.46 -26.60
CA ARG A 834 11.52 -6.36 -27.36
C ARG A 834 12.01 -6.33 -28.80
N ARG A 835 11.19 -6.81 -29.74
CA ARG A 835 11.40 -6.60 -31.19
C ARG A 835 10.65 -5.34 -31.63
N PRO A 836 11.33 -4.25 -32.05
CA PRO A 836 10.68 -3.21 -32.83
C PRO A 836 10.24 -3.83 -34.16
N GLN A 837 8.97 -3.65 -34.51
CA GLN A 837 8.47 -4.04 -35.83
C GLN A 837 8.97 -3.02 -36.85
N ARG A 838 9.84 -3.45 -37.77
CA ARG A 838 10.17 -2.68 -38.98
C ARG A 838 8.93 -2.58 -39.88
N LYS A 839 8.67 -1.37 -40.37
CA LYS A 839 7.96 -1.02 -41.60
C LYS A 839 8.64 0.21 -42.17
#